data_AF-A0A9P1G862-F1
#
_entry.id   AF-A0A9P1G862-F1
#
_cell.length_a   1.000
_cell.length_b   1.000
_cell.length_c   1.000
_cell.angle_alpha   90.00
_cell.angle_beta   90.00
_cell.angle_gamma   90.00
#
_symmetry.space_group_name_H-M   'P 1'
#
loop_
_entity.id
_entity.type
_entity.pdbx_description
1 polymer ?
#
loop_
_entity_poly.entity_id
_entity_poly.type
_entity_poly.pdbx_seq_one_letter_code
_entity_poly.pdbx_strand_id
1 'polypeptide(L)'
;MQCRSLRLTTCPLQLECLHHGVEFPPYDAKGWKEGNLQTGEDAAPVNSIVSADLAVLAPFVEAFVDKLDLPIAEMNKMLLDQKNTGDTWRNVTCRWVTANRAIWQKWIPDESECFPGFGLYDHVLQGFTDSRVNATNKVVCQACPPGMFSQKLEDNKGVTYVCVACGKGTSQSSGASLACAPCKTGEYQDELQSTECKRCDFGTYQDQTGQEACKACPASTRTLGFGSVAEADCGCPEKYIDIDRSGAFECVKCSEGMKCPALSQLDDLENGNSTNGEQFTPKIMQGYYSTITSPTEVFLCTSATNCPGGPPGTCAGGLVDIPCSQCAEGMTWTGSLCEDCAGWRQALWALAVLGIFAFLVMAYYLTTSKVTAKATVLFATTASFAMLVMAMQNLGLIGMMTVEWPISLQGLFSICQFLLLDIDSYGFSCIAGQSEPVRYLLSALIFPLGVAWMALCYALSKLFPKKHHWEGPKVCSTMGAFLQLGFSTMSATALAPMMCYRHPNGLRSILKYPGVICGSAEHDAMLAIAWVLLLVFVFGFVALCITAVLMVPRWSATRQDHLVAAVRFLVFRFRLDSWWFGVPLLVRGPLINLPVVLATDFPPIQIVCIAMILTTMMVMQMLAWPWKVPLLNATDCIISFCVVLLVTTSTLYLNEIDETMYGFASAVSTVMLSSIGGAIGIMFLMTGSALFYRSAMGGKKELKFFNLGSVPQSDDLAEKVKEMVGELEAMELAELSKKLNALAVFDISKLTTCITLLATEVAPPAQDAYSFKFNKRIASSSFDPALKRKQQTLRQSHSKEETKVGEADNALVELLGLTIQRNSDWTVFFGTRLCKHSQIITQYQHRYCNCNAVLW
;
A
#
# COMPACT_ATOMS: atom_id res chain seq x y z
N MET A 1 -101.28 11.09 -4.08
CA MET A 1 -100.18 12.06 -3.96
C MET A 1 -100.64 13.28 -3.17
N GLN A 2 -100.00 13.61 -2.05
CA GLN A 2 -99.85 15.02 -1.69
C GLN A 2 -98.62 15.52 -2.45
N CYS A 3 -98.81 16.38 -3.45
CA CYS A 3 -97.68 17.02 -4.12
C CYS A 3 -97.03 18.02 -3.13
N ARG A 4 -95.84 17.74 -2.59
CA ARG A 4 -95.04 18.66 -1.74
C ARG A 4 -94.01 19.46 -2.55
N SER A 5 -93.74 20.70 -2.15
CA SER A 5 -93.16 21.75 -3.01
C SER A 5 -91.78 21.46 -3.59
N LEU A 6 -91.60 21.81 -4.87
CA LEU A 6 -90.31 22.29 -5.38
C LEU A 6 -90.24 23.77 -4.97
N ARG A 7 -89.21 24.19 -4.21
CA ARG A 7 -89.04 25.59 -3.81
C ARG A 7 -88.29 26.37 -4.88
N LEU A 8 -88.93 27.40 -5.42
CA LEU A 8 -88.28 28.43 -6.25
C LEU A 8 -88.31 29.76 -5.48
N THR A 9 -87.15 30.21 -5.01
CA THR A 9 -86.98 31.54 -4.41
C THR A 9 -86.81 32.58 -5.51
N THR A 10 -87.78 33.49 -5.64
CA THR A 10 -87.77 34.57 -6.63
C THR A 10 -87.34 35.90 -6.00
N CYS A 11 -86.33 36.56 -6.57
CA CYS A 11 -85.93 37.93 -6.20
C CYS A 11 -86.44 38.93 -7.26
N PRO A 12 -87.00 40.10 -6.90
CA PRO A 12 -87.60 41.03 -7.86
C PRO A 12 -86.67 42.20 -8.21
N LEU A 13 -85.73 42.00 -9.13
CA LEU A 13 -85.06 43.06 -9.93
C LEU A 13 -84.32 42.43 -11.13
N GLN A 14 -84.12 43.20 -12.20
CA GLN A 14 -83.40 42.73 -13.39
C GLN A 14 -81.90 43.02 -13.28
N LEU A 15 -81.08 42.24 -14.01
CA LEU A 15 -79.60 42.29 -14.08
C LEU A 15 -78.80 41.64 -12.93
N GLU A 16 -79.25 40.51 -12.39
CA GLU A 16 -78.34 39.45 -11.91
C GLU A 16 -79.08 38.10 -11.77
N CYS A 17 -78.91 37.19 -12.74
CA CYS A 17 -79.54 35.86 -12.75
C CYS A 17 -78.50 34.75 -12.57
N LEU A 18 -77.84 34.71 -11.41
CA LEU A 18 -76.98 33.61 -10.99
C LEU A 18 -77.75 32.69 -10.01
N HIS A 19 -77.64 31.38 -10.23
CA HIS A 19 -78.14 30.29 -9.38
C HIS A 19 -79.65 30.25 -9.10
N HIS A 20 -80.41 29.68 -10.04
CA HIS A 20 -81.62 28.93 -9.70
C HIS A 20 -81.25 27.49 -9.35
N GLY A 21 -81.33 27.12 -8.07
CA GLY A 21 -81.24 25.73 -7.62
C GLY A 21 -82.55 24.99 -7.86
N VAL A 22 -82.49 23.74 -8.30
CA VAL A 22 -83.66 22.86 -8.42
C VAL A 22 -83.50 21.72 -7.42
N GLU A 23 -84.20 21.84 -6.29
CA GLU A 23 -84.26 20.82 -5.26
C GLU A 23 -85.01 19.58 -5.79
N PHE A 24 -84.27 18.53 -6.13
CA PHE A 24 -84.83 17.21 -6.42
C PHE A 24 -84.85 16.36 -5.14
N PRO A 25 -86.02 16.13 -4.51
CA PRO A 25 -86.14 15.22 -3.39
C PRO A 25 -85.84 13.76 -3.79
N PRO A 26 -85.23 12.96 -2.90
CA PRO A 26 -84.72 11.62 -3.22
C PRO A 26 -85.82 10.63 -3.60
N TYR A 27 -85.47 9.67 -4.45
CA TYR A 27 -86.39 8.62 -4.92
C TYR A 27 -86.62 7.56 -3.84
N ASP A 28 -87.84 7.53 -3.29
CA ASP A 28 -88.27 6.43 -2.40
C ASP A 28 -88.64 5.19 -3.23
N ALA A 29 -87.65 4.33 -3.46
CA ALA A 29 -87.79 3.05 -4.14
C ALA A 29 -88.72 2.05 -3.42
N LYS A 30 -89.06 2.29 -2.14
CA LYS A 30 -89.95 1.43 -1.35
C LYS A 30 -91.41 1.90 -1.49
N GLY A 31 -91.67 3.18 -1.22
CA GLY A 31 -92.96 3.82 -1.49
C GLY A 31 -93.41 3.63 -2.93
N TRP A 32 -92.51 3.78 -3.91
CA TRP A 32 -92.83 3.59 -5.33
C TRP A 32 -93.31 2.16 -5.66
N LYS A 33 -92.74 1.13 -5.01
CA LYS A 33 -93.18 -0.27 -5.16
C LYS A 33 -94.53 -0.54 -4.52
N GLU A 34 -94.85 0.18 -3.44
CA GLU A 34 -96.15 0.13 -2.75
C GLU A 34 -97.21 1.03 -3.42
N GLY A 35 -96.89 1.62 -4.58
CA GLY A 35 -97.78 2.49 -5.37
C GLY A 35 -97.81 3.94 -4.91
N ASN A 36 -97.04 4.31 -3.88
CA ASN A 36 -96.85 5.70 -3.49
C ASN A 36 -95.81 6.38 -4.38
N LEU A 37 -96.28 7.04 -5.43
CA LEU A 37 -95.45 7.78 -6.38
C LEU A 37 -94.99 9.15 -5.81
N GLN A 38 -94.51 9.18 -4.57
CA GLN A 38 -93.96 10.36 -3.89
C GLN A 38 -92.45 10.23 -3.72
N THR A 39 -91.79 11.36 -3.43
CA THR A 39 -90.36 11.48 -3.17
C THR A 39 -90.11 11.82 -1.69
N GLY A 40 -88.90 11.53 -1.20
CA GLY A 40 -88.50 11.69 0.21
C GLY A 40 -88.34 13.15 0.67
N GLU A 41 -88.07 13.36 1.96
CA GLU A 41 -88.11 14.70 2.56
C GLU A 41 -86.80 15.51 2.41
N ASP A 42 -85.63 14.87 2.37
CA ASP A 42 -84.31 15.55 2.36
C ASP A 42 -83.77 15.76 0.93
N ALA A 43 -84.11 16.89 0.30
CA ALA A 43 -83.60 17.24 -1.03
C ALA A 43 -82.14 17.71 -1.03
N ALA A 44 -81.37 17.27 -2.04
CA ALA A 44 -80.01 17.75 -2.27
C ALA A 44 -80.01 18.95 -3.25
N PRO A 45 -79.23 20.02 -2.99
CA PRO A 45 -79.16 21.17 -3.89
C PRO A 45 -78.32 20.86 -5.13
N VAL A 46 -78.98 20.71 -6.29
CA VAL A 46 -78.30 20.60 -7.59
C VAL A 46 -78.26 21.98 -8.25
N ASN A 47 -77.05 22.51 -8.45
CA ASN A 47 -76.81 23.71 -9.24
C ASN A 47 -76.76 23.36 -10.74
N SER A 48 -77.12 24.32 -11.59
CA SER A 48 -77.28 24.15 -13.04
C SER A 48 -76.03 23.61 -13.74
N ILE A 49 -76.09 22.37 -14.23
CA ILE A 49 -75.06 21.78 -15.11
C ILE A 49 -75.42 22.11 -16.56
N VAL A 50 -74.86 23.20 -17.09
CA VAL A 50 -74.76 23.42 -18.53
C VAL A 50 -73.35 23.01 -18.95
N SER A 51 -73.12 21.70 -19.05
CA SER A 51 -71.91 21.14 -19.66
C SER A 51 -72.14 21.01 -21.17
N ALA A 52 -71.13 21.36 -21.97
CA ALA A 52 -71.14 21.04 -23.40
C ALA A 52 -71.17 19.52 -23.64
N ASP A 53 -70.58 18.76 -22.71
CA ASP A 53 -70.43 17.31 -22.77
C ASP A 53 -71.56 16.57 -22.04
N LEU A 54 -72.74 17.17 -21.86
CA LEU A 54 -73.86 16.55 -21.13
C LEU A 54 -74.27 15.19 -21.74
N ALA A 55 -74.19 15.06 -23.06
CA ALA A 55 -74.37 13.82 -23.82
C ALA A 55 -73.42 12.69 -23.35
N VAL A 56 -72.17 13.03 -23.04
CA VAL A 56 -71.11 12.09 -22.63
C VAL A 56 -71.21 11.77 -21.13
N LEU A 57 -71.54 12.78 -20.33
CA LEU A 57 -71.54 12.70 -18.86
C LEU A 57 -72.85 12.13 -18.27
N ALA A 58 -73.98 12.31 -18.96
CA ALA A 58 -75.30 11.90 -18.51
C ALA A 58 -76.22 11.41 -19.66
N PRO A 59 -75.79 10.43 -20.49
CA PRO A 59 -76.53 10.00 -21.69
C PRO A 59 -77.94 9.48 -21.41
N PHE A 60 -78.22 8.96 -20.20
CA PHE A 60 -79.58 8.58 -19.80
C PHE A 60 -80.53 9.79 -19.65
N VAL A 61 -80.00 10.97 -19.28
CA VAL A 61 -80.77 12.22 -19.17
C VAL A 61 -81.06 12.78 -20.56
N GLU A 62 -80.06 12.76 -21.46
CA GLU A 62 -80.25 13.10 -22.87
C GLU A 62 -81.29 12.18 -23.53
N ALA A 63 -81.13 10.85 -23.41
CA ALA A 63 -82.08 9.88 -23.96
C ALA A 63 -83.49 9.98 -23.35
N PHE A 64 -83.65 10.50 -22.12
CA PHE A 64 -84.97 10.81 -21.55
C PHE A 64 -85.57 12.08 -22.17
N VAL A 65 -84.76 13.12 -22.38
CA VAL A 65 -85.19 14.40 -23.00
C VAL A 65 -85.55 14.21 -24.47
N ASP A 66 -84.75 13.45 -25.23
CA ASP A 66 -85.03 13.11 -26.63
C ASP A 66 -86.32 12.30 -26.80
N LYS A 67 -86.63 11.42 -25.83
CA LYS A 67 -87.87 10.62 -25.81
C LYS A 67 -89.07 11.41 -25.25
N LEU A 68 -88.91 12.65 -24.78
CA LEU A 68 -89.95 13.47 -24.15
C LEU A 68 -90.84 14.17 -25.21
N ASP A 69 -91.91 13.51 -25.60
CA ASP A 69 -92.99 14.09 -26.42
C ASP A 69 -94.23 14.41 -25.56
N LEU A 70 -94.41 15.70 -25.23
CA LEU A 70 -95.64 16.23 -24.62
C LEU A 70 -96.45 17.00 -25.68
N PRO A 71 -97.33 16.34 -26.45
CA PRO A 71 -98.03 16.99 -27.56
C PRO A 71 -98.97 18.09 -27.08
N ILE A 72 -99.10 19.14 -27.90
CA ILE A 72 -99.87 20.37 -27.59
C ILE A 72 -101.33 20.08 -27.17
N ALA A 73 -101.93 18.97 -27.63
CA ALA A 73 -103.25 18.52 -27.20
C ALA A 73 -103.32 18.21 -25.69
N GLU A 74 -102.27 17.62 -25.11
CA GLU A 74 -102.18 17.32 -23.68
C GLU A 74 -101.84 18.56 -22.85
N MET A 75 -100.98 19.45 -23.37
CA MET A 75 -100.78 20.78 -22.78
C MET A 75 -102.10 21.57 -22.71
N ASN A 76 -102.88 21.56 -23.79
CA ASN A 76 -104.17 22.24 -23.83
C ASN A 76 -105.19 21.60 -22.87
N LYS A 77 -105.19 20.28 -22.68
CA LYS A 77 -106.00 19.61 -21.64
C LYS A 77 -105.61 20.07 -20.24
N MET A 78 -104.32 20.17 -19.93
CA MET A 78 -103.86 20.71 -18.63
C MET A 78 -104.25 22.18 -18.45
N LEU A 79 -104.06 23.02 -19.46
CA LEU A 79 -104.47 24.43 -19.40
C LEU A 79 -105.99 24.60 -19.24
N LEU A 80 -106.79 23.72 -19.85
CA LEU A 80 -108.25 23.68 -19.66
C LEU A 80 -108.64 23.18 -18.27
N ASP A 81 -108.02 22.12 -17.74
CA ASP A 81 -108.26 21.65 -16.36
C ASP A 81 -107.94 22.75 -15.34
N GLN A 82 -106.80 23.44 -15.49
CA GLN A 82 -106.42 24.57 -14.65
C GLN A 82 -107.45 25.71 -14.72
N LYS A 83 -107.88 26.09 -15.92
CA LYS A 83 -108.89 27.14 -16.13
C LYS A 83 -110.25 26.78 -15.54
N ASN A 84 -110.65 25.51 -15.62
CA ASN A 84 -111.97 25.04 -15.19
C ASN A 84 -112.04 24.77 -13.68
N THR A 85 -110.94 24.35 -13.05
CA THR A 85 -110.88 24.04 -11.61
C THR A 85 -110.42 25.22 -10.74
N GLY A 86 -109.65 26.16 -11.31
CA GLY A 86 -108.98 27.21 -10.55
C GLY A 86 -107.81 26.70 -9.69
N ASP A 87 -107.42 25.43 -9.84
CA ASP A 87 -106.28 24.84 -9.14
C ASP A 87 -104.95 25.53 -9.50
N THR A 88 -103.95 25.33 -8.64
CA THR A 88 -102.57 25.63 -9.02
C THR A 88 -102.14 24.72 -10.19
N TRP A 89 -101.32 25.24 -11.11
CA TRP A 89 -100.68 24.47 -12.19
C TRP A 89 -100.14 23.12 -11.69
N ARG A 90 -99.59 23.16 -10.49
CA ARG A 90 -98.96 22.07 -9.77
C ARG A 90 -99.91 20.91 -9.48
N ASN A 91 -101.12 21.18 -8.99
CA ASN A 91 -102.14 20.14 -8.74
C ASN A 91 -102.63 19.53 -10.06
N VAL A 92 -102.78 20.36 -11.10
CA VAL A 92 -103.21 19.95 -12.44
C VAL A 92 -102.18 19.02 -13.09
N THR A 93 -100.89 19.37 -13.07
CA THR A 93 -99.81 18.49 -13.56
C THR A 93 -99.71 17.22 -12.71
N CYS A 94 -99.88 17.29 -11.38
CA CYS A 94 -99.91 16.13 -10.48
C CYS A 94 -101.06 15.15 -10.86
N ARG A 95 -102.25 15.66 -11.21
CA ARG A 95 -103.36 14.88 -11.78
C ARG A 95 -103.03 14.30 -13.16
N TRP A 96 -102.50 15.11 -14.08
CA TRP A 96 -102.21 14.66 -15.44
C TRP A 96 -101.16 13.55 -15.46
N VAL A 97 -100.08 13.67 -14.68
CA VAL A 97 -99.03 12.64 -14.57
C VAL A 97 -99.59 11.35 -13.99
N THR A 98 -100.45 11.40 -12.96
CA THR A 98 -101.06 10.17 -12.41
C THR A 98 -102.02 9.48 -13.39
N ALA A 99 -102.82 10.24 -14.14
CA ALA A 99 -103.76 9.68 -15.10
C ALA A 99 -103.10 9.13 -16.38
N ASN A 100 -102.05 9.79 -16.89
CA ASN A 100 -101.51 9.54 -18.23
C ASN A 100 -100.22 8.70 -18.24
N ARG A 101 -100.09 7.73 -17.33
CA ARG A 101 -98.91 6.86 -17.20
C ARG A 101 -98.46 6.21 -18.51
N ALA A 102 -99.41 5.77 -19.34
CA ALA A 102 -99.11 5.13 -20.64
C ALA A 102 -98.50 6.09 -21.70
N ILE A 103 -98.48 7.40 -21.44
CA ILE A 103 -97.80 8.40 -22.27
C ILE A 103 -96.34 8.52 -21.79
N TRP A 104 -96.13 9.06 -20.58
CA TRP A 104 -94.77 9.38 -20.10
C TRP A 104 -93.91 8.18 -19.76
N GLN A 105 -94.48 6.99 -19.52
CA GLN A 105 -93.67 5.78 -19.30
C GLN A 105 -92.87 5.39 -20.57
N LYS A 106 -93.22 5.92 -21.76
CA LYS A 106 -92.43 5.75 -22.99
C LYS A 106 -91.22 6.67 -23.08
N TRP A 107 -91.20 7.76 -22.31
CA TRP A 107 -90.09 8.72 -22.29
C TRP A 107 -88.91 8.18 -21.45
N ILE A 108 -89.16 7.25 -20.54
CA ILE A 108 -88.14 6.63 -19.68
C ILE A 108 -87.31 5.63 -20.51
N PRO A 109 -85.97 5.80 -20.64
CA PRO A 109 -85.12 4.81 -21.29
C PRO A 109 -85.06 3.49 -20.51
N ASP A 110 -84.74 2.39 -21.18
CA ASP A 110 -84.42 1.13 -20.49
C ASP A 110 -83.05 1.30 -19.79
N GLU A 111 -82.97 1.07 -18.49
CA GLU A 111 -81.72 1.23 -17.71
C GLU A 111 -80.59 0.29 -18.19
N SER A 112 -80.89 -0.69 -19.06
CA SER A 112 -79.94 -1.58 -19.73
C SER A 112 -79.53 -1.15 -21.16
N GLU A 113 -80.01 -0.01 -21.68
CA GLU A 113 -79.50 0.63 -22.92
C GLU A 113 -78.18 1.37 -22.61
N CYS A 114 -77.03 0.70 -22.79
CA CYS A 114 -75.72 1.29 -22.52
C CYS A 114 -75.14 2.02 -23.74
N PHE A 115 -74.20 2.92 -23.46
CA PHE A 115 -73.58 3.84 -24.41
C PHE A 115 -72.07 3.55 -24.55
N PRO A 116 -71.38 4.04 -25.60
CA PRO A 116 -69.93 3.90 -25.73
C PRO A 116 -69.21 4.44 -24.46
N GLY A 117 -68.36 3.61 -23.86
CA GLY A 117 -67.65 3.89 -22.61
C GLY A 117 -68.37 3.36 -21.35
N PHE A 118 -69.61 2.90 -21.48
CA PHE A 118 -70.40 2.30 -20.41
C PHE A 118 -70.62 0.81 -20.68
N GLY A 119 -71.04 0.06 -19.67
CA GLY A 119 -71.43 -1.33 -19.83
C GLY A 119 -72.43 -1.80 -18.79
N LEU A 120 -73.06 -2.94 -19.08
CA LEU A 120 -74.03 -3.60 -18.19
C LEU A 120 -73.38 -3.95 -16.84
N TYR A 121 -73.91 -3.38 -15.77
CA TYR A 121 -73.52 -3.60 -14.38
C TYR A 121 -74.70 -4.12 -13.57
N ASP A 122 -74.49 -5.24 -12.88
CA ASP A 122 -75.50 -5.90 -12.06
C ASP A 122 -75.40 -5.41 -10.60
N HIS A 123 -76.38 -4.61 -10.16
CA HIS A 123 -76.40 -4.10 -8.77
C HIS A 123 -76.59 -5.17 -7.69
N VAL A 124 -77.04 -6.38 -8.05
CA VAL A 124 -77.25 -7.49 -7.11
C VAL A 124 -75.96 -8.30 -6.95
N LEU A 125 -75.23 -8.51 -8.04
CA LEU A 125 -73.93 -9.20 -8.05
C LEU A 125 -72.73 -8.27 -7.82
N GLN A 126 -72.94 -6.95 -7.84
CA GLN A 126 -71.94 -5.89 -7.71
C GLN A 126 -70.80 -5.94 -8.77
N GLY A 127 -71.08 -6.47 -9.96
CA GLY A 127 -70.11 -6.64 -11.03
C GLY A 127 -70.67 -6.37 -12.42
N PHE A 128 -69.78 -6.20 -13.41
CA PHE A 128 -70.17 -6.11 -14.81
C PHE A 128 -70.63 -7.47 -15.34
N THR A 129 -71.60 -7.46 -16.27
CA THR A 129 -72.21 -8.66 -16.85
C THR A 129 -72.21 -8.59 -18.37
N ASP A 130 -72.20 -9.76 -19.01
CA ASP A 130 -72.26 -9.98 -20.45
C ASP A 130 -73.70 -10.16 -20.99
N SER A 131 -74.73 -10.16 -20.13
CA SER A 131 -76.09 -10.54 -20.51
C SER A 131 -77.20 -9.75 -19.81
N ARG A 132 -78.18 -9.27 -20.59
CA ARG A 132 -79.43 -8.66 -20.09
C ARG A 132 -80.50 -9.67 -19.61
N VAL A 133 -80.25 -10.98 -19.71
CA VAL A 133 -81.34 -11.99 -19.80
C VAL A 133 -81.84 -12.50 -18.43
N ASN A 134 -81.06 -12.38 -17.34
CA ASN A 134 -81.49 -12.81 -16.00
C ASN A 134 -82.38 -11.76 -15.32
N ALA A 135 -83.67 -11.79 -15.64
CA ALA A 135 -84.69 -10.80 -15.26
C ALA A 135 -85.01 -10.67 -13.75
N THR A 136 -84.24 -11.29 -12.86
CA THR A 136 -84.31 -11.10 -11.40
C THR A 136 -83.45 -9.94 -10.90
N ASN A 137 -82.42 -9.54 -11.67
CA ASN A 137 -81.39 -8.63 -11.19
C ASN A 137 -81.57 -7.23 -11.80
N LYS A 138 -81.29 -6.18 -11.02
CA LYS A 138 -81.32 -4.80 -11.52
C LYS A 138 -80.03 -4.49 -12.27
N VAL A 139 -79.98 -4.86 -13.54
CA VAL A 139 -78.91 -4.47 -14.46
C VAL A 139 -79.10 -3.00 -14.86
N VAL A 140 -78.05 -2.21 -14.70
CA VAL A 140 -77.97 -0.79 -15.09
C VAL A 140 -76.72 -0.55 -15.93
N CYS A 141 -76.58 0.62 -16.54
CA CYS A 141 -75.36 1.00 -17.25
C CYS A 141 -74.42 1.84 -16.36
N GLN A 142 -73.17 1.40 -16.22
CA GLN A 142 -72.12 2.11 -15.48
C GLN A 142 -70.87 2.28 -16.35
N ALA A 143 -70.13 3.38 -16.16
CA ALA A 143 -68.89 3.64 -16.89
C ALA A 143 -67.87 2.52 -16.63
N CYS A 144 -67.19 2.03 -17.68
CA CYS A 144 -66.18 1.01 -17.52
C CYS A 144 -64.99 1.55 -16.71
N PRO A 145 -64.52 0.84 -15.67
CA PRO A 145 -63.36 1.28 -14.89
C PRO A 145 -62.07 1.22 -15.73
N PRO A 146 -61.00 1.92 -15.30
CA PRO A 146 -59.64 1.65 -15.76
C PRO A 146 -59.35 0.14 -15.78
N GLY A 147 -58.58 -0.32 -16.77
CA GLY A 147 -58.36 -1.75 -17.03
C GLY A 147 -59.49 -2.46 -17.77
N MET A 148 -60.60 -1.77 -18.09
CA MET A 148 -61.69 -2.32 -18.90
C MET A 148 -62.09 -1.37 -20.03
N PHE A 149 -62.61 -1.93 -21.12
CA PHE A 149 -63.11 -1.18 -22.28
C PHE A 149 -64.53 -1.59 -22.64
N SER A 150 -65.27 -0.64 -23.22
CA SER A 150 -66.66 -0.78 -23.62
C SER A 150 -66.77 -1.45 -25.00
N GLN A 151 -67.02 -2.77 -25.01
CA GLN A 151 -67.28 -3.53 -26.24
C GLN A 151 -68.77 -3.49 -26.62
N LYS A 152 -69.07 -3.31 -27.92
CA LYS A 152 -70.44 -3.39 -28.44
C LYS A 152 -70.96 -4.82 -28.34
N LEU A 153 -72.17 -4.99 -27.79
CA LEU A 153 -72.94 -6.23 -27.75
C LEU A 153 -74.23 -6.07 -28.56
N GLU A 154 -74.69 -7.11 -29.23
CA GLU A 154 -75.98 -7.14 -29.92
C GLU A 154 -76.82 -8.31 -29.37
N ASP A 155 -78.06 -8.02 -28.94
CA ASP A 155 -78.96 -8.98 -28.32
C ASP A 155 -80.40 -8.85 -28.85
N ASN A 156 -81.31 -9.67 -28.31
CA ASN A 156 -82.72 -9.72 -28.72
C ASN A 156 -83.54 -8.44 -28.39
N LYS A 157 -82.98 -7.48 -27.65
CA LYS A 157 -83.55 -6.13 -27.42
C LYS A 157 -82.90 -5.06 -28.31
N GLY A 158 -81.73 -5.32 -28.92
CA GLY A 158 -81.01 -4.38 -29.77
C GLY A 158 -79.52 -4.29 -29.40
N VAL A 159 -78.95 -3.08 -29.53
CA VAL A 159 -77.53 -2.84 -29.21
C VAL A 159 -77.34 -2.56 -27.71
N THR A 160 -76.20 -2.99 -27.17
CA THR A 160 -75.68 -2.67 -25.85
C THR A 160 -74.19 -2.35 -25.94
N TYR A 161 -73.62 -1.95 -24.82
CA TYR A 161 -72.19 -2.10 -24.55
C TYR A 161 -71.99 -2.90 -23.26
N VAL A 162 -70.85 -3.58 -23.15
CA VAL A 162 -70.42 -4.35 -21.98
C VAL A 162 -68.95 -4.03 -21.68
N CYS A 163 -68.58 -4.02 -20.40
CA CYS A 163 -67.20 -3.74 -20.01
C CYS A 163 -66.39 -5.05 -20.02
N VAL A 164 -65.40 -5.11 -20.91
CA VAL A 164 -64.51 -6.27 -21.09
C VAL A 164 -63.12 -5.92 -20.54
N ALA A 165 -62.48 -6.88 -19.88
CA ALA A 165 -61.12 -6.73 -19.37
C ALA A 165 -60.13 -6.42 -20.50
N CYS A 166 -59.17 -5.53 -20.25
CA CYS A 166 -57.97 -5.46 -21.08
C CYS A 166 -57.25 -6.81 -21.05
N GLY A 167 -56.95 -7.32 -22.24
CA GLY A 167 -56.14 -8.52 -22.41
C GLY A 167 -54.66 -8.22 -22.14
N LYS A 168 -53.88 -9.29 -21.98
CA LYS A 168 -52.42 -9.18 -21.87
C LYS A 168 -51.81 -8.45 -23.07
N GLY A 169 -50.67 -7.82 -22.86
CA GLY A 169 -50.06 -6.90 -23.82
C GLY A 169 -50.81 -5.59 -24.04
N THR A 170 -51.94 -5.36 -23.36
CA THR A 170 -52.71 -4.11 -23.43
C THR A 170 -52.98 -3.54 -22.04
N SER A 171 -53.17 -2.23 -21.95
CA SER A 171 -53.59 -1.56 -20.72
C SER A 171 -54.53 -0.39 -21.02
N GLN A 172 -55.24 0.09 -19.99
CA GLN A 172 -56.10 1.26 -20.11
C GLN A 172 -56.21 2.05 -18.80
N SER A 173 -55.56 3.21 -18.75
CA SER A 173 -55.51 4.08 -17.56
C SER A 173 -56.77 4.93 -17.35
N SER A 174 -57.41 5.40 -18.43
CA SER A 174 -58.65 6.17 -18.35
C SER A 174 -59.88 5.26 -18.33
N GLY A 175 -60.80 5.48 -17.40
CA GLY A 175 -62.12 4.88 -17.46
C GLY A 175 -62.93 5.33 -18.69
N ALA A 176 -64.03 4.63 -18.96
CA ALA A 176 -64.93 4.83 -20.08
C ALA A 176 -64.28 4.72 -21.49
N SER A 177 -63.21 3.93 -21.63
CA SER A 177 -62.56 3.72 -22.93
C SER A 177 -63.35 2.81 -23.89
N LEU A 178 -63.11 2.99 -25.19
CA LEU A 178 -63.66 2.15 -26.27
C LEU A 178 -62.71 1.04 -26.74
N ALA A 179 -61.44 1.08 -26.31
CA ALA A 179 -60.43 0.07 -26.57
C ALA A 179 -59.34 0.12 -25.48
N CYS A 180 -58.54 -0.94 -25.37
CA CYS A 180 -57.29 -0.91 -24.59
C CYS A 180 -56.12 -0.56 -25.51
N ALA A 181 -55.17 0.22 -25.02
CA ALA A 181 -53.96 0.55 -25.78
C ALA A 181 -52.96 -0.62 -25.70
N PRO A 182 -52.32 -1.04 -26.80
CA PRO A 182 -51.21 -1.98 -26.73
C PRO A 182 -50.02 -1.34 -26.01
N CYS A 183 -49.30 -2.15 -25.23
CA CYS A 183 -48.04 -1.73 -24.62
C CYS A 183 -47.02 -1.32 -25.69
N LYS A 184 -46.24 -0.29 -25.42
CA LYS A 184 -45.25 0.25 -26.35
C LYS A 184 -43.99 -0.63 -26.37
N THR A 185 -43.10 -0.36 -27.32
CA THR A 185 -41.73 -0.90 -27.25
C THR A 185 -41.08 -0.49 -25.93
N GLY A 186 -40.39 -1.41 -25.25
CA GLY A 186 -39.89 -1.26 -23.88
C GLY A 186 -40.92 -1.48 -22.78
N GLU A 187 -42.17 -1.80 -23.13
CA GLU A 187 -43.26 -2.05 -22.17
C GLU A 187 -43.94 -3.40 -22.46
N TYR A 188 -44.43 -4.06 -21.41
CA TYR A 188 -45.14 -5.34 -21.49
C TYR A 188 -46.32 -5.36 -20.52
N GLN A 189 -47.22 -6.34 -20.66
CA GLN A 189 -48.22 -6.62 -19.64
C GLN A 189 -48.64 -8.10 -19.63
N ASP A 190 -48.35 -8.79 -18.54
CA ASP A 190 -48.65 -10.21 -18.30
C ASP A 190 -49.96 -10.44 -17.53
N GLU A 191 -50.53 -9.39 -16.92
CA GLU A 191 -51.78 -9.43 -16.15
C GLU A 191 -53.01 -8.97 -16.97
N LEU A 192 -54.20 -9.42 -16.56
CA LEU A 192 -55.49 -8.96 -17.10
C LEU A 192 -56.00 -7.74 -16.33
N GLN A 193 -56.89 -6.96 -16.96
CA GLN A 193 -57.48 -5.73 -16.38
C GLN A 193 -56.45 -4.65 -15.98
N SER A 194 -55.27 -4.61 -16.60
CA SER A 194 -54.24 -3.66 -16.19
C SER A 194 -54.50 -2.21 -16.62
N THR A 195 -54.18 -1.27 -15.74
CA THR A 195 -54.28 0.17 -15.97
C THR A 195 -53.04 0.79 -16.59
N GLU A 196 -51.89 0.12 -16.53
CA GLU A 196 -50.58 0.62 -17.01
C GLU A 196 -49.71 -0.54 -17.49
N CYS A 197 -48.82 -0.32 -18.46
CA CYS A 197 -47.87 -1.35 -18.90
C CYS A 197 -46.60 -1.33 -18.03
N LYS A 198 -46.11 -2.51 -17.66
CA LYS A 198 -44.84 -2.68 -16.94
C LYS A 198 -43.69 -2.37 -17.89
N ARG A 199 -42.64 -1.66 -17.44
CA ARG A 199 -41.43 -1.48 -18.25
C ARG A 199 -40.54 -2.71 -18.18
N CYS A 200 -39.80 -2.99 -19.25
CA CYS A 200 -38.78 -4.05 -19.23
C CYS A 200 -37.74 -3.79 -18.13
N ASP A 201 -37.39 -4.81 -17.35
CA ASP A 201 -36.36 -4.75 -16.32
C ASP A 201 -34.95 -4.83 -16.90
N PHE A 202 -33.94 -4.50 -16.09
CA PHE A 202 -32.52 -4.59 -16.47
C PHE A 202 -32.15 -5.97 -17.05
N GLY A 203 -31.57 -5.97 -18.26
CA GLY A 203 -31.24 -7.20 -18.99
C GLY A 203 -32.41 -7.80 -19.78
N THR A 204 -33.50 -7.05 -19.92
CA THR A 204 -34.59 -7.35 -20.87
C THR A 204 -34.90 -6.14 -21.74
N TYR A 205 -35.34 -6.40 -22.97
CA TYR A 205 -35.73 -5.39 -23.97
C TYR A 205 -37.04 -5.79 -24.65
N GLN A 206 -37.71 -4.85 -25.32
CA GLN A 206 -38.86 -5.19 -26.17
C GLN A 206 -39.01 -4.28 -27.39
N ASP A 207 -38.74 -4.83 -28.57
CA ASP A 207 -38.83 -4.21 -29.91
C ASP A 207 -40.24 -4.19 -30.51
N GLN A 208 -41.19 -4.94 -29.94
CA GLN A 208 -42.54 -5.11 -30.49
C GLN A 208 -43.61 -4.58 -29.54
N THR A 209 -44.67 -4.01 -30.11
CA THR A 209 -45.83 -3.54 -29.33
C THR A 209 -46.76 -4.70 -28.98
N GLY A 210 -47.58 -4.50 -27.94
CA GLY A 210 -48.65 -5.44 -27.58
C GLY A 210 -48.19 -6.73 -26.90
N GLN A 211 -47.02 -6.76 -26.25
CA GLN A 211 -46.36 -7.99 -25.81
C GLN A 211 -46.64 -8.36 -24.34
N GLU A 212 -46.75 -9.67 -24.07
CA GLU A 212 -47.02 -10.18 -22.72
C GLU A 212 -45.77 -10.23 -21.82
N ALA A 213 -44.56 -10.16 -22.39
CA ALA A 213 -43.29 -10.22 -21.68
C ALA A 213 -42.19 -9.49 -22.48
N CYS A 214 -41.06 -9.18 -21.84
CA CYS A 214 -39.87 -8.67 -22.51
C CYS A 214 -38.93 -9.82 -22.92
N LYS A 215 -38.16 -9.61 -23.98
CA LYS A 215 -37.10 -10.51 -24.43
C LYS A 215 -35.89 -10.37 -23.51
N ALA A 216 -35.25 -11.47 -23.14
CA ALA A 216 -33.98 -11.43 -22.41
C ALA A 216 -32.85 -11.01 -23.36
N CYS A 217 -31.87 -10.26 -22.85
CA CYS A 217 -30.63 -10.01 -23.58
C CYS A 217 -29.85 -11.31 -23.83
N PRO A 218 -29.05 -11.38 -24.91
CA PRO A 218 -28.21 -12.54 -25.21
C PRO A 218 -27.06 -12.72 -24.19
N ALA A 219 -26.67 -13.97 -23.94
CA ALA A 219 -25.61 -14.36 -23.00
C ALA A 219 -25.81 -13.78 -21.58
N SER A 220 -24.74 -13.32 -20.92
CA SER A 220 -24.77 -12.73 -19.58
C SER A 220 -24.67 -11.20 -19.61
N THR A 221 -25.29 -10.56 -20.61
CA THR A 221 -25.31 -9.11 -20.78
C THR A 221 -26.49 -8.46 -20.03
N ARG A 222 -26.50 -7.13 -19.94
CA ARG A 222 -27.62 -6.35 -19.41
C ARG A 222 -27.84 -5.05 -20.17
N THR A 223 -29.04 -4.49 -20.05
CA THR A 223 -29.39 -3.15 -20.54
C THR A 223 -28.97 -2.06 -19.55
N LEU A 224 -28.87 -0.80 -20.02
CA LEU A 224 -28.54 0.37 -19.19
C LEU A 224 -29.65 0.78 -18.20
N GLY A 225 -30.90 0.42 -18.45
CA GLY A 225 -32.04 0.93 -17.71
C GLY A 225 -33.36 0.27 -18.09
N PHE A 226 -34.43 0.67 -17.38
CA PHE A 226 -35.78 0.18 -17.62
C PHE A 226 -36.34 0.59 -18.98
N GLY A 227 -37.02 -0.33 -19.66
CA GLY A 227 -37.75 -0.06 -20.89
C GLY A 227 -36.88 0.09 -22.15
N SER A 228 -35.78 -0.66 -22.21
CA SER A 228 -34.99 -0.85 -23.43
C SER A 228 -35.84 -1.38 -24.60
N VAL A 229 -35.54 -0.90 -25.81
CA VAL A 229 -36.35 -1.14 -27.03
C VAL A 229 -35.65 -2.01 -28.07
N ALA A 230 -34.35 -2.28 -27.92
CA ALA A 230 -33.58 -3.04 -28.89
C ALA A 230 -32.51 -3.95 -28.24
N GLU A 231 -32.18 -5.05 -28.90
CA GLU A 231 -31.08 -5.94 -28.48
C GLU A 231 -29.71 -5.23 -28.48
N ALA A 232 -29.56 -4.17 -29.27
CA ALA A 232 -28.37 -3.31 -29.30
C ALA A 232 -28.19 -2.46 -28.02
N ASP A 233 -29.20 -2.37 -27.15
CA ASP A 233 -29.08 -1.73 -25.83
C ASP A 233 -28.43 -2.65 -24.79
N CYS A 234 -28.26 -3.94 -25.11
CA CYS A 234 -27.63 -4.95 -24.27
C CYS A 234 -26.10 -4.89 -24.38
N GLY A 235 -25.39 -5.10 -23.27
CA GLY A 235 -23.94 -5.32 -23.27
C GLY A 235 -23.38 -5.66 -21.90
N CYS A 236 -22.06 -5.63 -21.75
CA CYS A 236 -21.43 -6.19 -20.55
C CYS A 236 -21.74 -5.39 -19.26
N PRO A 237 -21.93 -6.07 -18.12
CA PRO A 237 -22.14 -5.41 -16.82
C PRO A 237 -20.88 -4.71 -16.32
N GLU A 238 -21.01 -3.82 -15.34
CA GLU A 238 -19.87 -3.18 -14.67
C GLU A 238 -18.82 -4.19 -14.22
N LYS A 239 -17.55 -3.81 -14.34
CA LYS A 239 -16.36 -4.66 -14.08
C LYS A 239 -16.15 -5.79 -15.11
N TYR A 240 -16.92 -5.80 -16.20
CA TYR A 240 -16.67 -6.63 -17.38
C TYR A 240 -16.51 -5.75 -18.61
N ILE A 241 -15.77 -6.25 -19.60
CA ILE A 241 -15.55 -5.63 -20.91
C ILE A 241 -15.85 -6.68 -21.99
N ASP A 242 -16.50 -6.25 -23.06
CA ASP A 242 -16.71 -7.09 -24.24
C ASP A 242 -15.42 -7.13 -25.07
N ILE A 243 -14.92 -8.34 -25.36
CA ILE A 243 -13.66 -8.52 -26.12
C ILE A 243 -13.85 -9.00 -27.56
N ASP A 244 -15.05 -9.45 -27.94
CA ASP A 244 -15.32 -9.85 -29.32
C ASP A 244 -15.65 -8.62 -30.19
N ARG A 245 -15.17 -8.65 -31.43
CA ARG A 245 -15.45 -7.63 -32.46
C ARG A 245 -16.40 -8.15 -33.56
N SER A 246 -16.88 -9.40 -33.47
CA SER A 246 -17.81 -10.01 -34.42
C SER A 246 -19.29 -9.74 -34.10
N GLY A 247 -19.59 -9.23 -32.90
CA GLY A 247 -20.95 -8.91 -32.46
C GLY A 247 -21.65 -10.04 -31.68
N ALA A 248 -20.91 -11.08 -31.30
CA ALA A 248 -21.29 -11.87 -30.13
C ALA A 248 -20.73 -11.18 -28.88
N PHE A 249 -21.35 -11.38 -27.71
CA PHE A 249 -20.88 -10.77 -26.47
C PHE A 249 -19.95 -11.72 -25.70
N GLU A 250 -18.66 -11.41 -25.64
CA GLU A 250 -17.67 -12.12 -24.80
C GLU A 250 -17.24 -11.23 -23.62
N CYS A 251 -18.11 -11.17 -22.60
CA CYS A 251 -17.88 -10.36 -21.40
C CYS A 251 -16.79 -10.95 -20.50
N VAL A 252 -15.55 -10.50 -20.66
CA VAL A 252 -14.42 -10.86 -19.77
C VAL A 252 -14.38 -9.90 -18.58
N LYS A 253 -14.13 -10.44 -17.37
CA LYS A 253 -13.96 -9.63 -16.15
C LYS A 253 -12.68 -8.80 -16.26
N CYS A 254 -12.80 -7.49 -16.05
CA CYS A 254 -11.65 -6.59 -16.08
C CYS A 254 -10.64 -6.87 -14.95
N SER A 255 -9.37 -6.73 -15.32
CA SER A 255 -8.20 -6.83 -14.44
C SER A 255 -8.18 -5.73 -13.38
N GLU A 256 -7.48 -6.00 -12.26
CA GLU A 256 -7.12 -4.95 -11.30
C GLU A 256 -6.28 -3.87 -11.99
N GLY A 257 -6.55 -2.59 -11.68
CA GLY A 257 -5.99 -1.45 -12.41
C GLY A 257 -6.80 -0.95 -13.62
N MET A 258 -7.94 -1.58 -13.97
CA MET A 258 -8.88 -1.07 -14.98
C MET A 258 -10.19 -0.58 -14.36
N LYS A 259 -10.71 0.54 -14.87
CA LYS A 259 -12.09 0.97 -14.62
C LYS A 259 -12.96 0.63 -15.82
N CYS A 260 -13.83 -0.38 -15.66
CA CYS A 260 -14.82 -0.79 -16.67
C CYS A 260 -16.25 -0.49 -16.19
N PRO A 261 -16.89 0.59 -16.67
CA PRO A 261 -18.32 0.86 -16.46
C PRO A 261 -19.22 -0.14 -17.22
N ALA A 262 -20.54 0.04 -17.14
CA ALA A 262 -21.49 -0.72 -17.96
C ALA A 262 -21.28 -0.47 -19.46
N LEU A 263 -21.58 -1.46 -20.30
CA LEU A 263 -21.37 -1.44 -21.76
C LEU A 263 -19.91 -1.19 -22.21
N SER A 264 -18.91 -1.50 -21.37
CA SER A 264 -17.50 -1.38 -21.77
C SER A 264 -17.20 -2.30 -22.96
N GLN A 265 -16.68 -1.75 -24.06
CA GLN A 265 -16.21 -2.51 -25.24
C GLN A 265 -14.69 -2.34 -25.43
N LEU A 266 -14.04 -3.32 -26.06
CA LEU A 266 -12.60 -3.30 -26.32
C LEU A 266 -12.17 -2.13 -27.22
N ASP A 267 -12.95 -1.82 -28.25
CA ASP A 267 -12.68 -0.71 -29.16
C ASP A 267 -12.79 0.65 -28.44
N ASP A 268 -13.70 0.80 -27.47
CA ASP A 268 -13.79 2.02 -26.64
C ASP A 268 -12.56 2.20 -25.73
N LEU A 269 -11.95 1.09 -25.28
CA LEU A 269 -10.70 1.10 -24.50
C LEU A 269 -9.49 1.47 -25.37
N GLU A 270 -9.39 0.89 -26.57
CA GLU A 270 -8.30 1.16 -27.53
C GLU A 270 -8.35 2.60 -28.06
N ASN A 271 -9.55 3.12 -28.36
CA ASN A 271 -9.74 4.51 -28.81
C ASN A 271 -9.77 5.53 -27.66
N GLY A 272 -9.95 5.09 -26.41
CA GLY A 272 -10.03 5.96 -25.23
C GLY A 272 -11.30 6.83 -25.17
N ASN A 273 -12.35 6.49 -25.91
CA ASN A 273 -13.62 7.21 -25.97
C ASN A 273 -14.77 6.26 -26.34
N SER A 274 -15.94 6.43 -25.72
CA SER A 274 -17.15 5.63 -25.98
C SER A 274 -18.22 6.41 -26.73
N THR A 275 -18.90 5.76 -27.68
CA THR A 275 -20.08 6.33 -28.37
C THR A 275 -21.24 6.64 -27.43
N ASN A 276 -21.32 5.96 -26.28
CA ASN A 276 -22.31 6.19 -25.23
C ASN A 276 -21.95 7.40 -24.32
N GLY A 277 -20.75 7.98 -24.49
CA GLY A 277 -20.23 9.11 -23.73
C GLY A 277 -19.21 8.73 -22.64
N GLU A 278 -18.39 9.69 -22.21
CA GLU A 278 -17.19 9.50 -21.36
C GLU A 278 -17.40 8.67 -20.08
N GLN A 279 -18.62 8.68 -19.53
CA GLN A 279 -18.99 7.91 -18.33
C GLN A 279 -19.01 6.39 -18.56
N PHE A 280 -19.13 5.95 -19.82
CA PHE A 280 -19.10 4.54 -20.25
C PHE A 280 -17.77 4.14 -20.90
N THR A 281 -16.81 5.06 -21.05
CA THR A 281 -15.47 4.74 -21.56
C THR A 281 -14.69 3.88 -20.56
N PRO A 282 -14.33 2.63 -20.87
CA PRO A 282 -13.36 1.86 -20.08
C PRO A 282 -11.96 2.48 -20.18
N LYS A 283 -11.20 2.48 -19.08
CA LYS A 283 -9.82 3.01 -19.07
C LYS A 283 -8.93 2.39 -18.03
N ILE A 284 -7.63 2.39 -18.32
CA ILE A 284 -6.57 2.01 -17.38
C ILE A 284 -6.43 3.12 -16.33
N MET A 285 -6.27 2.74 -15.06
CA MET A 285 -6.07 3.66 -13.94
C MET A 285 -4.61 4.13 -13.86
N GLN A 286 -4.38 5.28 -13.23
CA GLN A 286 -3.03 5.77 -12.96
C GLN A 286 -2.24 4.74 -12.12
N GLY A 287 -0.94 4.57 -12.42
CA GLY A 287 -0.09 3.53 -11.84
C GLY A 287 -0.13 2.19 -12.57
N TYR A 288 -0.99 2.03 -13.58
CA TYR A 288 -1.13 0.81 -14.36
C TYR A 288 -0.91 1.04 -15.86
N TYR A 289 -0.53 -0.02 -16.58
CA TYR A 289 -0.23 -0.01 -18.01
C TYR A 289 -0.70 -1.32 -18.66
N SER A 290 -1.13 -1.26 -19.92
CA SER A 290 -1.28 -2.43 -20.80
C SER A 290 -0.82 -2.08 -22.22
N THR A 291 -0.50 -3.08 -23.03
CA THR A 291 -0.01 -2.91 -24.40
C THR A 291 -1.16 -2.85 -25.40
N ILE A 292 -0.95 -2.19 -26.55
CA ILE A 292 -1.95 -2.10 -27.62
C ILE A 292 -2.25 -3.50 -28.22
N THR A 293 -1.30 -4.44 -28.13
CA THR A 293 -1.48 -5.84 -28.58
C THR A 293 -2.26 -6.71 -27.59
N SER A 294 -2.25 -6.34 -26.31
CA SER A 294 -2.81 -7.11 -25.20
C SER A 294 -3.50 -6.17 -24.20
N PRO A 295 -4.53 -5.42 -24.63
CA PRO A 295 -5.09 -4.29 -23.88
C PRO A 295 -5.70 -4.66 -22.52
N THR A 296 -6.07 -5.93 -22.33
CA THR A 296 -6.60 -6.50 -21.07
C THR A 296 -5.51 -7.02 -20.12
N GLU A 297 -4.27 -7.19 -20.58
CA GLU A 297 -3.14 -7.63 -19.76
C GLU A 297 -2.55 -6.43 -19.01
N VAL A 298 -2.98 -6.24 -17.77
CA VAL A 298 -2.56 -5.11 -16.95
C VAL A 298 -1.30 -5.44 -16.15
N PHE A 299 -0.33 -4.53 -16.26
CA PHE A 299 0.90 -4.47 -15.51
C PHE A 299 0.84 -3.30 -14.52
N LEU A 300 1.50 -3.47 -13.38
CA LEU A 300 1.67 -2.46 -12.33
C LEU A 300 2.99 -1.72 -12.55
N CYS A 301 3.01 -0.40 -12.45
CA CYS A 301 4.20 0.42 -12.65
C CYS A 301 4.88 0.78 -11.32
N THR A 302 6.21 0.94 -11.33
CA THR A 302 6.99 1.29 -10.12
C THR A 302 6.82 2.73 -9.63
N SER A 303 6.19 3.59 -10.43
CA SER A 303 5.72 4.91 -10.02
C SER A 303 4.43 5.28 -10.74
N ALA A 304 3.45 5.80 -9.99
CA ALA A 304 2.22 6.38 -10.52
C ALA A 304 2.44 7.60 -11.44
N THR A 305 3.66 8.17 -11.48
CA THR A 305 4.02 9.24 -12.43
C THR A 305 4.39 8.72 -13.82
N ASN A 306 4.88 7.49 -13.93
CA ASN A 306 5.35 6.92 -15.21
C ASN A 306 4.19 6.43 -16.08
N CYS A 307 3.11 6.00 -15.42
CA CYS A 307 1.91 5.44 -16.03
C CYS A 307 0.70 6.31 -15.67
N PRO A 308 0.32 7.29 -16.51
CA PRO A 308 -0.78 8.21 -16.22
C PRO A 308 -2.17 7.55 -16.33
N GLY A 309 -2.25 6.31 -16.81
CA GLY A 309 -3.49 5.65 -17.18
C GLY A 309 -4.03 6.15 -18.54
N GLY A 310 -5.30 5.87 -18.83
CA GLY A 310 -5.93 6.18 -20.11
C GLY A 310 -6.03 4.96 -21.04
N PRO A 311 -5.85 5.12 -22.36
CA PRO A 311 -5.88 4.01 -23.31
C PRO A 311 -4.56 3.19 -23.30
N PRO A 312 -4.57 1.94 -23.82
CA PRO A 312 -3.39 1.08 -23.93
C PRO A 312 -2.20 1.74 -24.65
N GLY A 313 -0.99 1.39 -24.23
CA GLY A 313 0.26 1.96 -24.77
C GLY A 313 0.64 3.34 -24.23
N THR A 314 -0.18 3.98 -23.38
CA THR A 314 0.10 5.32 -22.85
C THR A 314 1.17 5.31 -21.75
N CYS A 315 2.31 5.96 -22.01
CA CYS A 315 3.40 6.18 -21.06
C CYS A 315 3.71 7.68 -20.88
N ALA A 316 4.16 8.09 -19.70
CA ALA A 316 4.60 9.47 -19.44
C ALA A 316 5.99 9.74 -20.03
N GLY A 317 6.25 11.00 -20.39
CA GLY A 317 7.60 11.53 -20.67
C GLY A 317 8.38 10.85 -21.82
N GLY A 318 7.72 10.12 -22.72
CA GLY A 318 8.39 9.38 -23.79
C GLY A 318 9.02 8.06 -23.35
N LEU A 319 8.64 7.54 -22.17
CA LEU A 319 8.94 6.17 -21.77
C LEU A 319 8.28 5.16 -22.72
N VAL A 320 8.90 4.00 -22.83
CA VAL A 320 8.50 2.86 -23.66
C VAL A 320 8.73 1.55 -22.90
N ASP A 321 8.40 0.43 -23.56
CA ASP A 321 8.46 -0.93 -23.04
C ASP A 321 7.51 -1.15 -21.84
N ILE A 322 7.40 -2.39 -21.38
CA ILE A 322 6.53 -2.79 -20.28
C ILE A 322 7.26 -2.54 -18.94
N PRO A 323 6.59 -2.01 -17.89
CA PRO A 323 5.42 -1.14 -17.88
C PRO A 323 5.87 0.34 -17.76
N CYS A 324 6.19 0.97 -18.89
CA CYS A 324 6.79 2.31 -18.97
C CYS A 324 8.07 2.46 -18.13
N SER A 325 9.09 1.64 -18.44
CA SER A 325 10.33 1.54 -17.66
C SER A 325 11.59 2.03 -18.38
N GLN A 326 11.60 2.03 -19.72
CA GLN A 326 12.77 2.36 -20.54
C GLN A 326 12.55 3.61 -21.39
N CYS A 327 13.63 4.21 -21.88
CA CYS A 327 13.57 5.23 -22.94
C CYS A 327 13.95 4.59 -24.29
N ALA A 328 13.54 5.23 -25.40
CA ALA A 328 13.94 4.83 -26.75
C ALA A 328 15.48 4.78 -26.92
N GLU A 329 15.97 4.07 -27.95
CA GLU A 329 17.41 3.95 -28.22
C GLU A 329 18.11 5.31 -28.31
N GLY A 330 19.23 5.46 -27.59
CA GLY A 330 19.99 6.71 -27.54
C GLY A 330 19.49 7.76 -26.53
N MET A 331 18.43 7.48 -25.77
CA MET A 331 17.86 8.39 -24.77
C MET A 331 18.02 7.90 -23.32
N THR A 332 17.86 8.81 -22.36
CA THR A 332 17.94 8.59 -20.91
C THR A 332 16.83 9.32 -20.17
N TRP A 333 16.26 8.67 -19.16
CA TRP A 333 15.29 9.28 -18.26
C TRP A 333 15.95 10.35 -17.38
N THR A 334 15.26 11.47 -17.15
CA THR A 334 15.70 12.54 -16.21
C THR A 334 14.77 12.75 -15.02
N GLY A 335 13.78 11.87 -14.84
CA GLY A 335 12.76 11.96 -13.79
C GLY A 335 11.39 12.45 -14.30
N SER A 336 11.33 13.07 -15.48
CA SER A 336 10.07 13.53 -16.10
C SER A 336 10.01 13.39 -17.62
N LEU A 337 11.16 13.24 -18.30
CA LEU A 337 11.26 13.14 -19.75
C LEU A 337 12.44 12.23 -20.14
N CYS A 338 12.34 11.56 -21.28
CA CYS A 338 13.47 10.96 -21.98
C CYS A 338 14.22 12.02 -22.79
N GLU A 339 15.49 12.25 -22.47
CA GLU A 339 16.39 13.18 -23.19
C GLU A 339 17.47 12.41 -23.97
N ASP A 340 17.95 12.97 -25.08
CA ASP A 340 19.08 12.42 -25.84
C ASP A 340 20.36 12.32 -25.00
N CYS A 341 21.14 11.25 -25.21
CA CYS A 341 22.39 10.98 -24.51
C CYS A 341 23.53 11.95 -24.87
N ALA A 342 23.52 13.13 -24.24
CA ALA A 342 24.55 14.15 -24.43
C ALA A 342 25.96 13.69 -24.01
N GLY A 343 26.93 13.80 -24.92
CA GLY A 343 28.30 13.25 -24.75
C GLY A 343 29.10 13.78 -23.55
N TRP A 344 28.71 14.90 -22.93
CA TRP A 344 29.31 15.35 -21.67
C TRP A 344 28.98 14.41 -20.49
N ARG A 345 27.80 13.76 -20.49
CA ARG A 345 27.45 12.73 -19.50
C ARG A 345 28.37 11.51 -19.65
N GLN A 346 28.65 11.10 -20.88
CA GLN A 346 29.58 10.01 -21.17
C GLN A 346 31.01 10.32 -20.69
N ALA A 347 31.48 11.56 -20.91
CA ALA A 347 32.78 12.02 -20.42
C ALA A 347 32.86 12.05 -18.88
N LEU A 348 31.79 12.46 -18.18
CA LEU A 348 31.74 12.41 -16.71
C LEU A 348 31.83 10.98 -16.16
N TRP A 349 31.14 10.02 -16.78
CA TRP A 349 31.24 8.62 -16.38
C TRP A 349 32.64 8.03 -16.60
N ALA A 350 33.30 8.35 -17.72
CA ALA A 350 34.69 7.97 -17.95
C ALA A 350 35.64 8.56 -16.88
N LEU A 351 35.44 9.83 -16.51
CA LEU A 351 36.17 10.49 -15.43
C LEU A 351 35.85 9.87 -14.05
N ALA A 352 34.62 9.43 -13.80
CA ALA A 352 34.22 8.76 -12.57
C ALA A 352 34.91 7.39 -12.42
N VAL A 353 34.97 6.58 -13.48
CA VAL A 353 35.69 5.29 -13.49
C VAL A 353 37.19 5.49 -13.24
N LEU A 354 37.83 6.46 -13.91
CA LEU A 354 39.22 6.83 -13.64
C LEU A 354 39.41 7.35 -12.20
N GLY A 355 38.45 8.12 -11.70
CA GLY A 355 38.41 8.63 -10.33
C GLY A 355 38.35 7.52 -9.27
N ILE A 356 37.55 6.46 -9.49
CA ILE A 356 37.48 5.28 -8.62
C ILE A 356 38.84 4.56 -8.58
N PHE A 357 39.45 4.30 -9.74
CA PHE A 357 40.75 3.63 -9.82
C PHE A 357 41.89 4.46 -9.20
N ALA A 358 41.86 5.79 -9.35
CA ALA A 358 42.78 6.70 -8.68
C ALA A 358 42.52 6.78 -7.16
N PHE A 359 41.25 6.78 -6.73
CA PHE A 359 40.87 6.76 -5.32
C PHE A 359 41.33 5.50 -4.61
N LEU A 360 41.26 4.32 -5.25
CA LEU A 360 41.78 3.07 -4.69
C LEU A 360 43.30 3.14 -4.43
N VAL A 361 44.06 3.72 -5.37
CA VAL A 361 45.50 3.97 -5.22
C VAL A 361 45.79 4.98 -4.10
N MET A 362 45.00 6.06 -4.00
CA MET A 362 45.11 7.03 -2.90
C MET A 362 44.77 6.39 -1.54
N ALA A 363 43.72 5.57 -1.48
CA ALA A 363 43.28 4.87 -0.28
C ALA A 363 44.35 3.91 0.25
N TYR A 364 45.13 3.27 -0.62
CA TYR A 364 46.32 2.51 -0.21
C TYR A 364 47.31 3.40 0.55
N TYR A 365 47.75 4.53 -0.02
CA TYR A 365 48.72 5.40 0.66
C TYR A 365 48.18 6.06 1.93
N LEU A 366 46.89 6.42 1.98
CA LEU A 366 46.24 6.97 3.18
C LEU A 366 46.17 5.93 4.31
N THR A 367 45.61 4.74 4.04
CA THR A 367 45.41 3.67 5.04
C THR A 367 46.72 3.05 5.55
N THR A 368 47.82 3.19 4.79
CA THR A 368 49.13 2.62 5.10
C THR A 368 50.14 3.60 5.68
N SER A 369 49.75 4.86 5.84
CA SER A 369 50.52 5.88 6.55
C SER A 369 50.83 5.46 8.00
N LYS A 370 51.89 6.03 8.60
CA LYS A 370 52.39 5.65 9.94
C LYS A 370 51.48 6.19 11.06
N VAL A 371 50.32 5.56 11.24
CA VAL A 371 49.32 5.91 12.27
C VAL A 371 49.48 5.01 13.51
N THR A 372 49.80 5.64 14.65
CA THR A 372 50.01 5.00 15.95
C THR A 372 48.70 4.47 16.56
N ALA A 373 48.79 3.69 17.63
CA ALA A 373 47.63 3.05 18.29
C ALA A 373 46.68 4.01 19.03
N LYS A 374 47.05 5.29 19.24
CA LYS A 374 46.20 6.31 19.90
C LYS A 374 45.02 6.72 19.02
N ALA A 375 43.99 7.31 19.63
CA ALA A 375 42.79 7.83 18.95
C ALA A 375 43.06 9.15 18.18
N THR A 376 44.10 9.17 17.34
CA THR A 376 44.56 10.40 16.66
C THR A 376 43.48 11.00 15.77
N VAL A 377 43.54 12.31 15.55
CA VAL A 377 42.60 13.05 14.66
C VAL A 377 42.39 12.36 13.31
N LEU A 378 43.44 11.83 12.67
CA LEU A 378 43.34 11.14 11.36
C LEU A 378 42.57 9.81 11.41
N PHE A 379 42.54 9.16 12.58
CA PHE A 379 41.67 8.02 12.81
C PHE A 379 40.21 8.46 13.02
N ALA A 380 39.97 9.54 13.77
CA ALA A 380 38.63 10.11 13.93
C ALA A 380 38.03 10.61 12.59
N THR A 381 38.84 11.23 11.73
CA THR A 381 38.39 11.71 10.40
C THR A 381 37.90 10.56 9.52
N THR A 382 38.72 9.50 9.42
CA THR A 382 38.44 8.33 8.56
C THR A 382 37.30 7.47 9.10
N ALA A 383 37.17 7.33 10.43
CA ALA A 383 36.04 6.65 11.04
C ALA A 383 34.71 7.43 10.84
N SER A 384 34.74 8.78 10.95
CA SER A 384 33.57 9.62 10.73
C SER A 384 33.09 9.58 9.27
N PHE A 385 34.02 9.61 8.31
CA PHE A 385 33.68 9.47 6.89
C PHE A 385 33.10 8.08 6.54
N ALA A 386 33.64 7.01 7.11
CA ALA A 386 33.08 5.67 6.93
C ALA A 386 31.67 5.54 7.56
N MET A 387 31.43 6.21 8.70
CA MET A 387 30.12 6.28 9.34
C MET A 387 29.09 7.05 8.51
N LEU A 388 29.49 8.15 7.85
CA LEU A 388 28.66 8.86 6.88
C LEU A 388 28.21 7.95 5.74
N VAL A 389 29.17 7.31 5.05
CA VAL A 389 28.85 6.47 3.88
C VAL A 389 27.92 5.32 4.28
N MET A 390 28.16 4.72 5.45
CA MET A 390 27.27 3.70 6.03
C MET A 390 25.88 4.25 6.37
N ALA A 391 25.76 5.48 6.89
CA ALA A 391 24.48 6.13 7.16
C ALA A 391 23.69 6.42 5.87
N MET A 392 24.35 6.96 4.84
CA MET A 392 23.73 7.20 3.53
C MET A 392 23.33 5.89 2.84
N GLN A 393 24.17 4.84 2.89
CA GLN A 393 23.79 3.50 2.39
C GLN A 393 22.57 2.94 3.13
N ASN A 394 22.48 3.07 4.46
CA ASN A 394 21.29 2.65 5.21
C ASN A 394 20.02 3.41 4.77
N LEU A 395 20.12 4.72 4.52
CA LEU A 395 18.99 5.52 4.01
C LEU A 395 18.61 5.13 2.57
N GLY A 396 19.59 4.84 1.71
CA GLY A 396 19.36 4.33 0.36
C GLY A 396 18.62 2.98 0.37
N LEU A 397 18.99 2.08 1.30
CA LEU A 397 18.34 0.77 1.45
C LEU A 397 16.89 0.91 1.92
N ILE A 398 16.59 1.91 2.75
CA ILE A 398 15.22 2.22 3.19
C ILE A 398 14.41 2.82 2.04
N GLY A 399 15.04 3.63 1.18
CA GLY A 399 14.43 4.09 -0.07
C GLY A 399 14.13 2.99 -1.10
N MET A 400 14.65 1.76 -0.92
CA MET A 400 14.32 0.60 -1.77
C MET A 400 13.12 -0.23 -1.23
N MET A 401 12.51 0.15 -0.10
CA MET A 401 11.24 -0.44 0.33
C MET A 401 10.12 -0.09 -0.66
N THR A 402 9.15 -0.99 -0.85
CA THR A 402 7.96 -0.75 -1.73
C THR A 402 6.90 0.15 -1.06
N VAL A 403 7.35 1.23 -0.42
CA VAL A 403 6.51 2.26 0.23
C VAL A 403 6.58 3.55 -0.58
N GLU A 404 5.44 4.18 -0.85
CA GLU A 404 5.41 5.47 -1.53
C GLU A 404 5.91 6.59 -0.60
N TRP A 405 7.18 6.97 -0.76
CA TRP A 405 7.78 8.05 0.02
C TRP A 405 7.32 9.43 -0.49
N PRO A 406 7.03 10.39 0.41
CA PRO A 406 6.60 11.73 0.01
C PRO A 406 7.68 12.46 -0.81
N ILE A 407 7.24 13.29 -1.75
CA ILE A 407 8.06 13.99 -2.76
C ILE A 407 9.25 14.76 -2.13
N SER A 408 9.06 15.33 -0.94
CA SER A 408 10.10 16.03 -0.17
C SER A 408 11.31 15.16 0.21
N LEU A 409 11.17 13.84 0.20
CA LEU A 409 12.20 12.87 0.60
C LEU A 409 12.75 12.07 -0.59
N GLN A 410 11.99 11.92 -1.69
CA GLN A 410 12.40 11.17 -2.88
C GLN A 410 13.77 11.62 -3.43
N GLY A 411 14.00 12.94 -3.50
CA GLY A 411 15.30 13.48 -3.94
C GLY A 411 16.47 13.13 -3.01
N LEU A 412 16.24 12.98 -1.70
CA LEU A 412 17.25 12.54 -0.75
C LEU A 412 17.53 11.04 -0.87
N PHE A 413 16.49 10.22 -1.06
CA PHE A 413 16.64 8.78 -1.26
C PHE A 413 17.38 8.47 -2.57
N SER A 414 17.07 9.16 -3.66
CA SER A 414 17.79 9.04 -4.94
C SER A 414 19.30 9.29 -4.80
N ILE A 415 19.69 10.38 -4.12
CA ILE A 415 21.10 10.69 -3.82
C ILE A 415 21.76 9.60 -2.95
N CYS A 416 21.01 8.95 -2.06
CA CYS A 416 21.50 7.84 -1.24
C CYS A 416 21.60 6.52 -2.02
N GLN A 417 20.68 6.28 -2.96
CA GLN A 417 20.64 5.09 -3.83
C GLN A 417 21.76 5.08 -4.88
N PHE A 418 22.28 6.25 -5.28
CA PHE A 418 23.53 6.34 -6.04
C PHE A 418 24.69 5.56 -5.39
N LEU A 419 24.81 5.59 -4.06
CA LEU A 419 25.82 4.82 -3.33
C LEU A 419 25.53 3.31 -3.30
N LEU A 420 24.32 2.89 -3.66
CA LEU A 420 23.92 1.49 -3.83
C LEU A 420 24.04 1.00 -5.29
N LEU A 421 24.71 1.79 -6.15
CA LEU A 421 24.79 1.56 -7.60
C LEU A 421 23.40 1.57 -8.26
N ASP A 422 22.51 2.43 -7.78
CA ASP A 422 21.37 2.90 -8.57
C ASP A 422 21.74 4.17 -9.33
N ILE A 423 22.00 4.00 -10.61
CA ILE A 423 22.69 4.99 -11.45
C ILE A 423 22.03 5.24 -12.80
N ASP A 424 20.94 4.53 -13.11
CA ASP A 424 20.21 4.68 -14.38
C ASP A 424 19.61 6.09 -14.49
N SER A 425 19.08 6.65 -13.39
CA SER A 425 18.61 8.05 -13.28
C SER A 425 19.69 9.12 -13.54
N TYR A 426 20.97 8.72 -13.61
CA TYR A 426 22.11 9.60 -13.92
C TYR A 426 22.69 9.34 -15.31
N GLY A 427 21.92 8.70 -16.20
CA GLY A 427 22.30 8.46 -17.59
C GLY A 427 23.34 7.36 -17.77
N PHE A 428 23.30 6.31 -16.95
CA PHE A 428 24.16 5.14 -17.11
C PHE A 428 23.82 4.32 -18.37
N SER A 429 22.55 4.31 -18.80
CA SER A 429 22.10 3.71 -20.06
C SER A 429 22.84 4.26 -21.29
N CYS A 430 23.25 5.54 -21.26
CA CYS A 430 24.06 6.19 -22.30
C CYS A 430 25.46 5.57 -22.52
N ILE A 431 25.86 4.58 -21.70
CA ILE A 431 27.10 3.80 -21.84
C ILE A 431 26.81 2.29 -21.80
N ALA A 432 25.90 1.85 -20.92
CA ALA A 432 25.55 0.45 -20.78
C ALA A 432 24.62 -0.10 -21.89
N GLY A 433 24.02 0.79 -22.69
CA GLY A 433 22.89 0.46 -23.57
C GLY A 433 21.57 0.40 -22.80
N GLN A 434 20.46 0.20 -23.52
CA GLN A 434 19.15 0.07 -22.86
C GLN A 434 18.96 -1.30 -22.19
N SER A 435 19.55 -2.38 -22.73
CA SER A 435 19.38 -3.76 -22.25
C SER A 435 19.71 -3.92 -20.77
N GLU A 436 18.68 -4.11 -19.94
CA GLU A 436 18.77 -4.16 -18.47
C GLU A 436 19.80 -5.18 -17.95
N PRO A 437 19.94 -6.40 -18.53
CA PRO A 437 20.97 -7.36 -18.12
C PRO A 437 22.41 -6.86 -18.26
N VAL A 438 22.69 -6.01 -19.26
CA VAL A 438 24.03 -5.43 -19.47
C VAL A 438 24.28 -4.31 -18.45
N ARG A 439 23.27 -3.47 -18.16
CA ARG A 439 23.36 -2.45 -17.09
C ARG A 439 23.66 -3.14 -15.75
N TYR A 440 22.92 -4.21 -15.42
CA TYR A 440 23.13 -5.01 -14.23
C TYR A 440 24.52 -5.65 -14.15
N LEU A 441 24.98 -6.30 -15.23
CA LEU A 441 26.31 -6.92 -15.30
C LEU A 441 27.43 -5.91 -15.03
N LEU A 442 27.35 -4.72 -15.63
CA LEU A 442 28.35 -3.67 -15.44
C LEU A 442 28.35 -3.15 -13.99
N SER A 443 27.19 -2.97 -13.35
CA SER A 443 27.11 -2.64 -11.92
C SER A 443 27.71 -3.74 -11.04
N ALA A 444 27.39 -5.02 -11.31
CA ALA A 444 27.90 -6.16 -10.55
C ALA A 444 29.43 -6.33 -10.65
N LEU A 445 30.03 -5.95 -11.79
CA LEU A 445 31.47 -6.06 -12.04
C LEU A 445 32.33 -5.02 -11.30
N ILE A 446 31.75 -3.95 -10.73
CA ILE A 446 32.52 -2.88 -10.07
C ILE A 446 33.39 -3.40 -8.91
N PHE A 447 32.88 -4.32 -8.08
CA PHE A 447 33.65 -4.89 -6.97
C PHE A 447 34.74 -5.89 -7.42
N PRO A 448 34.45 -6.87 -8.31
CA PRO A 448 35.49 -7.67 -8.99
C PRO A 448 36.58 -6.84 -9.64
N LEU A 449 36.24 -5.78 -10.39
CA LEU A 449 37.20 -4.93 -11.10
C LEU A 449 38.04 -4.08 -10.14
N GLY A 450 37.47 -3.54 -9.06
CA GLY A 450 38.24 -2.85 -8.02
C GLY A 450 39.24 -3.76 -7.30
N VAL A 451 38.85 -5.02 -7.05
CA VAL A 451 39.72 -6.07 -6.51
C VAL A 451 40.84 -6.45 -7.48
N ALA A 452 40.51 -6.66 -8.76
CA ALA A 452 41.48 -6.98 -9.81
C ALA A 452 42.47 -5.82 -10.05
N TRP A 453 41.99 -4.57 -10.04
CA TRP A 453 42.83 -3.37 -10.15
C TRP A 453 43.86 -3.28 -9.02
N MET A 454 43.44 -3.51 -7.77
CA MET A 454 44.37 -3.52 -6.63
C MET A 454 45.43 -4.64 -6.73
N ALA A 455 45.07 -5.80 -7.26
CA ALA A 455 46.02 -6.88 -7.55
C ALA A 455 46.98 -6.52 -8.69
N LEU A 456 46.49 -5.85 -9.76
CA LEU A 456 47.31 -5.33 -10.86
C LEU A 456 48.28 -4.26 -10.37
N CYS A 457 47.84 -3.29 -9.58
CA CYS A 457 48.71 -2.28 -8.97
C CYS A 457 49.79 -2.93 -8.08
N TYR A 458 49.46 -3.97 -7.31
CA TYR A 458 50.45 -4.73 -6.54
C TYR A 458 51.49 -5.41 -7.44
N ALA A 459 51.09 -6.04 -8.54
CA ALA A 459 51.99 -6.67 -9.50
C ALA A 459 52.91 -5.64 -10.18
N LEU A 460 52.32 -4.57 -10.73
CA LEU A 460 53.06 -3.46 -11.35
C LEU A 460 54.04 -2.80 -10.37
N SER A 461 53.70 -2.68 -9.08
CA SER A 461 54.61 -2.12 -8.06
C SER A 461 55.95 -2.86 -7.92
N LYS A 462 56.05 -4.11 -8.40
CA LYS A 462 57.29 -4.92 -8.38
C LYS A 462 58.23 -4.61 -9.56
N LEU A 463 57.74 -3.93 -10.58
CA LEU A 463 58.52 -3.50 -11.74
C LEU A 463 59.26 -2.16 -11.48
N PHE A 464 58.82 -1.41 -10.47
CA PHE A 464 59.41 -0.13 -10.08
C PHE A 464 60.51 -0.29 -9.00
N PRO A 465 61.38 0.72 -8.78
CA PRO A 465 62.40 0.66 -7.74
C PRO A 465 61.82 0.39 -6.34
N LYS A 466 62.57 -0.33 -5.49
CA LYS A 466 62.17 -0.82 -4.15
C LYS A 466 61.43 0.18 -3.24
N LYS A 467 61.64 1.49 -3.42
CA LYS A 467 60.91 2.57 -2.73
C LYS A 467 59.39 2.55 -2.98
N HIS A 468 58.95 2.07 -4.14
CA HIS A 468 57.54 2.06 -4.57
C HIS A 468 56.87 0.67 -4.50
N HIS A 469 57.60 -0.37 -4.06
CA HIS A 469 57.03 -1.71 -3.89
C HIS A 469 55.86 -1.70 -2.90
N TRP A 470 54.70 -2.24 -3.31
CA TRP A 470 53.57 -2.42 -2.39
C TRP A 470 53.75 -3.66 -1.51
N GLU A 471 53.30 -3.60 -0.25
CA GLU A 471 53.39 -4.71 0.72
C GLU A 471 52.09 -5.52 0.71
N GLY A 472 52.19 -6.86 0.60
CA GLY A 472 51.03 -7.74 0.48
C GLY A 472 49.96 -7.57 1.58
N PRO A 473 50.33 -7.56 2.88
CA PRO A 473 49.39 -7.34 3.98
C PRO A 473 48.67 -5.99 3.89
N LYS A 474 49.37 -4.93 3.46
CA LYS A 474 48.79 -3.60 3.31
C LYS A 474 47.75 -3.57 2.20
N VAL A 475 48.09 -4.12 1.03
CA VAL A 475 47.18 -4.25 -0.11
C VAL A 475 45.94 -5.07 0.27
N CYS A 476 46.12 -6.20 0.94
CA CYS A 476 45.01 -7.02 1.45
C CYS A 476 44.09 -6.22 2.39
N SER A 477 44.64 -5.41 3.31
CA SER A 477 43.82 -4.54 4.16
C SER A 477 43.13 -3.40 3.40
N THR A 478 43.72 -2.86 2.33
CA THR A 478 43.03 -1.85 1.51
C THR A 478 41.90 -2.47 0.68
N MET A 479 42.12 -3.66 0.12
CA MET A 479 41.07 -4.44 -0.58
C MET A 479 39.92 -4.82 0.36
N GLY A 480 40.24 -5.28 1.57
CA GLY A 480 39.24 -5.56 2.60
C GLY A 480 38.48 -4.31 3.05
N ALA A 481 39.14 -3.15 3.14
CA ALA A 481 38.47 -1.88 3.43
C ALA A 481 37.52 -1.44 2.31
N PHE A 482 37.90 -1.61 1.04
CA PHE A 482 37.05 -1.36 -0.12
C PHE A 482 35.81 -2.27 -0.13
N LEU A 483 36.00 -3.59 0.02
CA LEU A 483 34.91 -4.56 0.08
C LEU A 483 33.99 -4.35 1.29
N GLN A 484 34.54 -3.95 2.45
CA GLN A 484 33.75 -3.62 3.64
C GLN A 484 32.94 -2.32 3.48
N LEU A 485 33.48 -1.30 2.80
CA LEU A 485 32.77 -0.05 2.52
C LEU A 485 31.66 -0.26 1.47
N GLY A 486 31.93 -1.08 0.45
CA GLY A 486 30.96 -1.45 -0.57
C GLY A 486 29.98 -2.56 -0.17
N PHE A 487 30.04 -3.09 1.05
CA PHE A 487 29.39 -4.36 1.35
C PHE A 487 27.84 -4.30 1.28
N SER A 488 27.24 -3.25 1.84
CA SER A 488 25.79 -3.04 1.76
C SER A 488 25.30 -2.86 0.33
N THR A 489 26.04 -2.06 -0.46
CA THR A 489 25.84 -1.84 -1.89
C THR A 489 25.88 -3.15 -2.66
N MET A 490 26.96 -3.91 -2.51
CA MET A 490 27.20 -5.18 -3.16
C MET A 490 26.16 -6.24 -2.80
N SER A 491 25.67 -6.24 -1.55
CA SER A 491 24.56 -7.10 -1.14
C SER A 491 23.22 -6.69 -1.75
N ALA A 492 22.97 -5.39 -1.95
CA ALA A 492 21.78 -4.93 -2.66
C ALA A 492 21.84 -5.32 -4.15
N THR A 493 22.98 -5.09 -4.82
CA THR A 493 23.21 -5.52 -6.20
C THR A 493 23.06 -7.04 -6.36
N ALA A 494 23.59 -7.84 -5.42
CA ALA A 494 23.47 -9.30 -5.45
C ALA A 494 22.04 -9.82 -5.21
N LEU A 495 21.17 -9.01 -4.59
CA LEU A 495 19.79 -9.39 -4.28
C LEU A 495 18.74 -8.77 -5.22
N ALA A 496 19.09 -7.72 -5.98
CA ALA A 496 18.14 -7.01 -6.84
C ALA A 496 17.37 -7.92 -7.82
N PRO A 497 17.99 -8.89 -8.54
CA PRO A 497 17.24 -9.79 -9.42
C PRO A 497 16.30 -10.78 -8.69
N MET A 498 16.37 -10.86 -7.36
CA MET A 498 15.47 -11.70 -6.55
C MET A 498 14.23 -10.91 -6.07
N MET A 499 14.20 -9.59 -6.23
CA MET A 499 13.10 -8.71 -5.81
C MET A 499 11.99 -8.67 -6.87
N CYS A 500 11.33 -9.82 -7.11
CA CYS A 500 10.22 -9.92 -8.05
C CYS A 500 8.90 -9.46 -7.40
N TYR A 501 8.26 -8.41 -7.94
CA TYR A 501 6.93 -7.97 -7.55
C TYR A 501 5.85 -8.47 -8.52
N ARG A 502 4.60 -8.56 -8.06
CA ARG A 502 3.49 -9.15 -8.82
C ARG A 502 2.64 -8.12 -9.59
N HIS A 503 2.21 -8.51 -10.79
CA HIS A 503 1.26 -7.77 -11.63
C HIS A 503 -0.17 -8.35 -11.54
N PRO A 504 -1.21 -7.53 -11.85
CA PRO A 504 -2.60 -7.98 -11.95
C PRO A 504 -2.83 -9.20 -12.85
N ASN A 505 -2.15 -9.25 -14.00
CA ASN A 505 -2.20 -10.39 -14.94
C ASN A 505 -1.55 -11.69 -14.41
N GLY A 506 -0.94 -11.65 -13.22
CA GLY A 506 -0.30 -12.82 -12.58
C GLY A 506 1.18 -13.00 -12.91
N LEU A 507 1.73 -12.26 -13.88
CA LEU A 507 3.16 -12.18 -14.14
C LEU A 507 3.88 -11.44 -12.99
N ARG A 508 5.22 -11.43 -13.06
CA ARG A 508 6.08 -10.73 -12.11
C ARG A 508 7.26 -10.10 -12.83
N SER A 509 7.69 -8.92 -12.41
CA SER A 509 8.90 -8.25 -12.89
C SER A 509 9.86 -7.92 -11.76
N ILE A 510 11.13 -7.66 -12.09
CA ILE A 510 12.14 -7.24 -11.12
C ILE A 510 11.88 -5.79 -10.69
N LEU A 511 11.82 -5.52 -9.39
CA LEU A 511 11.52 -4.19 -8.83
C LEU A 511 12.45 -3.08 -9.34
N LYS A 512 13.74 -3.38 -9.56
CA LYS A 512 14.73 -2.44 -10.11
C LYS A 512 14.78 -2.40 -11.65
N TYR A 513 14.36 -3.48 -12.31
CA TYR A 513 14.44 -3.66 -13.76
C TYR A 513 13.08 -4.13 -14.30
N PRO A 514 12.06 -3.25 -14.35
CA PRO A 514 10.67 -3.65 -14.53
C PRO A 514 10.33 -4.28 -15.88
N GLY A 515 11.18 -4.07 -16.92
CA GLY A 515 11.01 -4.74 -18.21
C GLY A 515 11.40 -6.21 -18.17
N VAL A 516 12.28 -6.61 -17.26
CA VAL A 516 12.68 -8.01 -17.09
C VAL A 516 11.63 -8.77 -16.28
N ILE A 517 10.79 -9.51 -16.99
CA ILE A 517 9.83 -10.47 -16.42
C ILE A 517 10.59 -11.60 -15.74
N CYS A 518 10.24 -11.91 -14.50
CA CYS A 518 10.86 -12.99 -13.72
C CYS A 518 10.47 -14.37 -14.28
N GLY A 519 11.47 -15.23 -14.50
CA GLY A 519 11.34 -16.50 -15.22
C GLY A 519 11.63 -16.40 -16.73
N SER A 520 12.04 -15.24 -17.23
CA SER A 520 12.60 -15.08 -18.58
C SER A 520 14.06 -15.53 -18.65
N ALA A 521 14.56 -15.81 -19.86
CA ALA A 521 15.97 -16.13 -20.08
C ALA A 521 16.93 -14.98 -19.67
N GLU A 522 16.47 -13.73 -19.72
CA GLU A 522 17.22 -12.58 -19.22
C GLU A 522 17.28 -12.54 -17.68
N HIS A 523 16.18 -12.89 -17.01
CA HIS A 523 16.15 -13.06 -15.56
C HIS A 523 17.08 -14.18 -15.10
N ASP A 524 17.09 -15.33 -15.78
CA ASP A 524 18.00 -16.44 -15.49
C ASP A 524 19.48 -16.03 -15.63
N ALA A 525 19.81 -15.22 -16.65
CA ALA A 525 21.15 -14.67 -16.83
C ALA A 525 21.53 -13.70 -15.69
N MET A 526 20.62 -12.82 -15.27
CA MET A 526 20.82 -11.96 -14.10
C MET A 526 21.00 -12.79 -12.81
N LEU A 527 20.19 -13.84 -12.60
CA LEU A 527 20.28 -14.73 -11.44
C LEU A 527 21.62 -15.48 -11.39
N ALA A 528 22.15 -15.95 -12.52
CA ALA A 528 23.46 -16.59 -12.56
C ALA A 528 24.59 -15.64 -12.07
N ILE A 529 24.56 -14.37 -12.51
CA ILE A 529 25.50 -13.33 -12.06
C ILE A 529 25.28 -13.02 -10.57
N ALA A 530 24.03 -12.90 -10.14
CA ALA A 530 23.65 -12.64 -8.75
C ALA A 530 24.19 -13.72 -7.80
N TRP A 531 24.02 -15.01 -8.14
CA TRP A 531 24.53 -16.13 -7.34
C TRP A 531 26.06 -16.13 -7.22
N VAL A 532 26.80 -15.76 -8.28
CA VAL A 532 28.27 -15.63 -8.21
C VAL A 532 28.67 -14.50 -7.25
N LEU A 533 28.03 -13.33 -7.35
CA LEU A 533 28.31 -12.19 -6.47
C LEU A 533 27.94 -12.51 -5.01
N LEU A 534 26.80 -13.17 -4.78
CA LEU A 534 26.29 -13.56 -3.48
C LEU A 534 27.16 -14.64 -2.81
N LEU A 535 27.54 -15.70 -3.52
CA LEU A 535 28.37 -16.78 -2.97
C LEU A 535 29.81 -16.32 -2.71
N VAL A 536 30.45 -15.66 -3.68
CA VAL A 536 31.88 -15.31 -3.59
C VAL A 536 32.10 -14.07 -2.72
N PHE A 537 31.37 -12.98 -2.99
CA PHE A 537 31.66 -11.69 -2.38
C PHE A 537 30.77 -11.35 -1.19
N VAL A 538 29.51 -11.84 -1.10
CA VAL A 538 28.68 -11.63 0.09
C VAL A 538 28.99 -12.69 1.16
N PHE A 539 28.66 -13.96 0.93
CA PHE A 539 28.88 -15.03 1.91
C PHE A 539 30.36 -15.38 2.09
N GLY A 540 31.13 -15.51 1.01
CA GLY A 540 32.57 -15.80 1.08
C GLY A 540 33.37 -14.77 1.88
N PHE A 541 33.08 -13.47 1.68
CA PHE A 541 33.71 -12.40 2.45
C PHE A 541 33.28 -12.40 3.92
N VAL A 542 31.99 -12.62 4.23
CA VAL A 542 31.51 -12.75 5.61
C VAL A 542 32.16 -13.93 6.32
N ALA A 543 32.25 -15.10 5.69
CA ALA A 543 32.93 -16.27 6.24
C ALA A 543 34.42 -16.02 6.49
N LEU A 544 35.10 -15.31 5.58
CA LEU A 544 36.48 -14.86 5.75
C LEU A 544 36.62 -13.88 6.92
N CYS A 545 35.75 -12.89 7.04
CA CYS A 545 35.75 -11.92 8.14
C CYS A 545 35.45 -12.54 9.51
N ILE A 546 34.52 -13.49 9.60
CA ILE A 546 34.25 -14.28 10.81
C ILE A 546 35.49 -15.09 11.19
N THR A 547 36.06 -15.83 10.24
CA THR A 547 37.26 -16.66 10.46
C THR A 547 38.44 -15.80 10.90
N ALA A 548 38.63 -14.62 10.28
CA ALA A 548 39.62 -13.64 10.70
C ALA A 548 39.41 -13.20 12.15
N VAL A 549 38.23 -12.70 12.53
CA VAL A 549 37.93 -12.22 13.89
C VAL A 549 38.18 -13.28 14.97
N LEU A 550 37.85 -14.54 14.69
CA LEU A 550 38.10 -15.67 15.59
C LEU A 550 39.59 -16.05 15.72
N MET A 551 40.41 -15.72 14.72
CA MET A 551 41.84 -16.04 14.67
C MET A 551 42.77 -14.87 15.07
N VAL A 552 42.36 -13.59 14.97
CA VAL A 552 43.26 -12.45 15.29
C VAL A 552 43.92 -12.57 16.67
N PRO A 553 43.23 -13.00 17.75
CA PRO A 553 43.88 -13.18 19.05
C PRO A 553 44.98 -14.27 19.05
N ARG A 554 44.80 -15.34 18.27
CA ARG A 554 45.85 -16.36 18.08
C ARG A 554 47.03 -15.76 17.33
N TRP A 555 46.79 -15.08 16.20
CA TRP A 555 47.84 -14.46 15.39
C TRP A 555 48.63 -13.39 16.15
N SER A 556 47.98 -12.59 17.00
CA SER A 556 48.64 -11.61 17.88
C SER A 556 49.51 -12.32 18.93
N ALA A 557 48.99 -13.34 19.61
CA ALA A 557 49.76 -14.12 20.59
C ALA A 557 50.97 -14.86 19.96
N THR A 558 50.81 -15.45 18.79
CA THR A 558 51.88 -16.13 18.04
C THR A 558 52.77 -15.18 17.22
N ARG A 559 52.64 -13.85 17.41
CA ARG A 559 53.43 -12.80 16.74
C ARG A 559 53.42 -12.88 15.20
N GLN A 560 52.32 -13.34 14.61
CA GLN A 560 52.08 -13.38 13.17
C GLN A 560 51.59 -12.00 12.67
N ASP A 561 52.40 -10.97 12.91
CA ASP A 561 52.06 -9.55 12.69
C ASP A 561 51.55 -9.26 11.27
N HIS A 562 52.02 -10.00 10.27
CA HIS A 562 51.61 -9.83 8.87
C HIS A 562 50.14 -10.21 8.62
N LEU A 563 49.58 -11.20 9.34
CA LEU A 563 48.16 -11.55 9.24
C LEU A 563 47.30 -10.53 9.98
N VAL A 564 47.74 -10.07 11.16
CA VAL A 564 47.08 -9.00 11.93
C VAL A 564 47.05 -7.68 11.14
N ALA A 565 48.11 -7.38 10.39
CA ALA A 565 48.16 -6.24 9.49
C ALA A 565 47.21 -6.37 8.28
N ALA A 566 47.02 -7.57 7.74
CA ALA A 566 46.11 -7.82 6.62
C ALA A 566 44.63 -7.61 7.00
N VAL A 567 44.24 -7.97 8.22
CA VAL A 567 42.86 -7.81 8.72
C VAL A 567 42.62 -6.48 9.44
N ARG A 568 43.57 -5.52 9.35
CA ARG A 568 43.53 -4.22 10.04
C ARG A 568 42.23 -3.46 9.77
N PHE A 569 41.71 -3.47 8.54
CA PHE A 569 40.43 -2.84 8.19
C PHE A 569 39.27 -3.23 9.11
N LEU A 570 39.16 -4.52 9.42
CA LEU A 570 38.03 -5.09 10.15
C LEU A 570 38.07 -4.78 11.64
N VAL A 571 39.26 -4.78 12.26
CA VAL A 571 39.42 -4.68 13.72
C VAL A 571 39.94 -3.33 14.22
N PHE A 572 40.72 -2.58 13.42
CA PHE A 572 41.47 -1.41 13.93
C PHE A 572 40.58 -0.23 14.34
N ARG A 573 39.32 -0.17 13.87
CA ARG A 573 38.38 0.89 14.22
C ARG A 573 37.66 0.71 15.56
N PHE A 574 37.71 -0.48 16.16
CA PHE A 574 37.02 -0.81 17.40
C PHE A 574 37.97 -0.86 18.61
N ARG A 575 37.41 -0.75 19.83
CA ARG A 575 38.16 -0.95 21.08
C ARG A 575 38.72 -2.38 21.12
N LEU A 576 39.91 -2.57 21.71
CA LEU A 576 40.63 -3.86 21.76
C LEU A 576 39.89 -4.97 22.53
N ASP A 577 38.79 -4.64 23.21
CA ASP A 577 37.92 -5.56 23.94
C ASP A 577 36.58 -5.84 23.20
N SER A 578 36.30 -5.08 22.13
CA SER A 578 35.11 -5.19 21.25
C SER A 578 35.49 -5.40 19.77
N TRP A 579 36.68 -5.97 19.50
CA TRP A 579 37.28 -6.08 18.15
C TRP A 579 36.41 -6.84 17.13
N TRP A 580 35.53 -7.71 17.63
CA TRP A 580 34.62 -8.54 16.85
C TRP A 580 33.43 -7.77 16.23
N PHE A 581 33.15 -6.54 16.71
CA PHE A 581 31.99 -5.75 16.28
C PHE A 581 31.99 -5.37 14.79
N GLY A 582 33.14 -5.50 14.11
CA GLY A 582 33.24 -5.34 12.66
C GLY A 582 32.43 -6.36 11.84
N VAL A 583 32.05 -7.50 12.42
CA VAL A 583 31.20 -8.51 11.77
C VAL A 583 29.70 -8.16 11.85
N PRO A 584 29.10 -7.85 13.02
CA PRO A 584 27.72 -7.33 13.08
C PRO A 584 27.42 -6.18 12.11
N LEU A 585 28.32 -5.18 12.03
CA LEU A 585 28.17 -4.07 11.09
C LEU A 585 28.27 -4.49 9.61
N LEU A 586 28.99 -5.57 9.30
CA LEU A 586 29.03 -6.14 7.95
C LEU A 586 27.70 -6.85 7.62
N VAL A 587 27.22 -7.69 8.54
CA VAL A 587 26.00 -8.49 8.37
C VAL A 587 24.71 -7.63 8.37
N ARG A 588 24.74 -6.41 8.94
CA ARG A 588 23.63 -5.44 8.91
C ARG A 588 23.10 -5.18 7.50
N GLY A 589 23.95 -5.03 6.48
CA GLY A 589 23.55 -4.73 5.10
C GLY A 589 22.64 -5.80 4.48
N PRO A 590 23.10 -7.07 4.35
CA PRO A 590 22.27 -8.17 3.86
C PRO A 590 20.99 -8.39 4.66
N LEU A 591 21.02 -8.23 5.99
CA LEU A 591 19.83 -8.40 6.83
C LEU A 591 18.75 -7.34 6.55
N ILE A 592 19.12 -6.10 6.21
CA ILE A 592 18.14 -5.05 5.83
C ILE A 592 17.54 -5.32 4.44
N ASN A 593 18.31 -5.91 3.51
CA ASN A 593 17.81 -6.24 2.16
C ASN A 593 16.86 -7.44 2.16
N LEU A 594 17.09 -8.43 3.03
CA LEU A 594 16.38 -9.71 2.99
C LEU A 594 14.84 -9.58 3.11
N PRO A 595 14.25 -8.72 3.97
CA PRO A 595 12.80 -8.50 4.00
C PRO A 595 12.22 -7.94 2.69
N VAL A 596 12.95 -7.09 1.96
CA VAL A 596 12.49 -6.54 0.66
C VAL A 596 12.39 -7.64 -0.39
N VAL A 597 13.30 -8.63 -0.35
CA VAL A 597 13.29 -9.82 -1.21
C VAL A 597 12.19 -10.82 -0.80
N LEU A 598 12.00 -11.04 0.50
CA LEU A 598 11.03 -12.03 1.00
C LEU A 598 9.57 -11.56 0.99
N ALA A 599 9.34 -10.25 0.96
CA ALA A 599 8.03 -9.64 1.12
C ALA A 599 7.82 -8.44 0.17
N THR A 600 8.28 -8.53 -1.08
CA THR A 600 8.22 -7.43 -2.07
C THR A 600 6.80 -6.89 -2.25
N ASP A 601 5.81 -7.79 -2.37
CA ASP A 601 4.38 -7.47 -2.49
C ASP A 601 3.72 -7.02 -1.15
N PHE A 602 4.44 -7.05 -0.02
CA PHE A 602 3.89 -6.77 1.32
C PHE A 602 4.73 -5.74 2.11
N PRO A 603 4.63 -4.44 1.77
CA PRO A 603 5.36 -3.36 2.46
C PRO A 603 5.26 -3.36 4.00
N PRO A 604 4.10 -3.66 4.64
CA PRO A 604 4.01 -3.68 6.11
C PRO A 604 4.96 -4.69 6.76
N ILE A 605 5.19 -5.84 6.12
CA ILE A 605 6.09 -6.90 6.61
C ILE A 605 7.55 -6.42 6.50
N GLN A 606 7.92 -5.77 5.39
CA GLN A 606 9.25 -5.18 5.21
C GLN A 606 9.59 -4.21 6.34
N ILE A 607 8.67 -3.28 6.64
CA ILE A 607 8.85 -2.25 7.68
C ILE A 607 9.08 -2.90 9.04
N VAL A 608 8.19 -3.82 9.46
CA VAL A 608 8.28 -4.47 10.78
C VAL A 608 9.56 -5.31 10.90
N CYS A 609 9.92 -6.09 9.88
CA CYS A 609 11.16 -6.87 9.89
C CYS A 609 12.41 -5.99 9.94
N ILE A 610 12.47 -4.91 9.14
CA ILE A 610 13.63 -4.00 9.11
C ILE A 610 13.74 -3.21 10.42
N ALA A 611 12.62 -2.77 11.01
CA ALA A 611 12.60 -2.12 12.33
C ALA A 611 13.12 -3.05 13.45
N MET A 612 12.72 -4.33 13.47
CA MET A 612 13.23 -5.32 14.43
C MET A 612 14.74 -5.56 14.27
N ILE A 613 15.22 -5.67 13.03
CA ILE A 613 16.65 -5.87 12.71
C ILE A 613 17.48 -4.64 13.15
N LEU A 614 17.04 -3.44 12.78
CA LEU A 614 17.71 -2.19 13.15
C LEU A 614 17.75 -1.99 14.68
N THR A 615 16.63 -2.25 15.36
CA THR A 615 16.54 -2.15 16.84
C THR A 615 17.47 -3.16 17.52
N THR A 616 17.53 -4.40 17.01
CA THR A 616 18.44 -5.44 17.53
C THR A 616 19.91 -5.02 17.38
N MET A 617 20.29 -4.43 16.25
CA MET A 617 21.65 -3.93 16.02
C MET A 617 21.95 -2.70 16.91
N MET A 618 20.99 -1.80 17.09
CA MET A 618 21.11 -0.65 17.99
C MET A 618 21.32 -1.08 19.45
N VAL A 619 20.57 -2.07 19.93
CA VAL A 619 20.76 -2.65 21.28
C VAL A 619 22.15 -3.28 21.41
N MET A 620 22.60 -4.07 20.43
CA MET A 620 23.95 -4.66 20.44
C MET A 620 25.05 -3.59 20.50
N GLN A 621 24.87 -2.48 19.77
CA GLN A 621 25.77 -1.32 19.75
C GLN A 621 25.81 -0.58 21.10
N MET A 622 24.64 -0.32 21.69
CA MET A 622 24.50 0.31 23.01
C MET A 622 25.08 -0.52 24.14
N LEU A 623 25.08 -1.86 24.03
CA LEU A 623 25.73 -2.76 24.99
C LEU A 623 27.25 -2.85 24.77
N ALA A 624 27.73 -2.78 23.52
CA ALA A 624 29.15 -2.99 23.20
C ALA A 624 30.04 -1.74 23.35
N TRP A 625 29.49 -0.53 23.12
CA TRP A 625 30.24 0.72 22.92
C TRP A 625 31.54 0.50 22.10
N PRO A 626 31.40 0.04 20.84
CA PRO A 626 32.50 -0.60 20.12
C PRO A 626 33.54 0.37 19.57
N TRP A 627 33.19 1.63 19.27
CA TRP A 627 34.10 2.60 18.65
C TRP A 627 35.13 3.14 19.64
N LYS A 628 36.38 3.29 19.17
CA LYS A 628 37.50 3.81 20.00
C LYS A 628 37.30 5.23 20.54
N VAL A 629 36.49 6.05 19.86
CA VAL A 629 36.18 7.43 20.28
C VAL A 629 34.80 7.41 20.94
N PRO A 630 34.65 7.80 22.23
CA PRO A 630 33.37 7.80 22.94
C PRO A 630 32.24 8.47 22.15
N LEU A 631 32.48 9.66 21.59
CA LEU A 631 31.47 10.37 20.80
C LEU A 631 30.97 9.62 19.56
N LEU A 632 31.82 8.83 18.88
CA LEU A 632 31.36 8.03 17.72
C LEU A 632 30.27 7.03 18.12
N ASN A 633 30.33 6.46 19.33
CA ASN A 633 29.28 5.57 19.84
C ASN A 633 27.96 6.32 20.04
N ALA A 634 28.01 7.55 20.57
CA ALA A 634 26.83 8.38 20.76
C ALA A 634 26.22 8.82 19.42
N THR A 635 27.02 9.29 18.47
CA THR A 635 26.54 9.68 17.13
C THR A 635 25.93 8.51 16.36
N ASP A 636 26.58 7.34 16.34
CA ASP A 636 26.06 6.13 15.70
C ASP A 636 24.76 5.64 16.37
N CYS A 637 24.59 5.91 17.66
CA CYS A 637 23.37 5.59 18.40
C CYS A 637 22.23 6.54 18.03
N ILE A 638 22.50 7.86 17.96
CA ILE A 638 21.54 8.87 17.52
C ILE A 638 21.11 8.59 16.07
N ILE A 639 22.05 8.34 15.17
CA ILE A 639 21.74 8.00 13.77
C ILE A 639 20.90 6.72 13.70
N SER A 640 21.30 5.64 14.39
CA SER A 640 20.52 4.39 14.35
C SER A 640 19.12 4.53 14.98
N PHE A 641 18.96 5.37 16.01
CA PHE A 641 17.65 5.68 16.60
C PHE A 641 16.75 6.48 15.64
N CYS A 642 17.26 7.57 15.04
CA CYS A 642 16.51 8.34 14.04
C CYS A 642 16.15 7.51 12.80
N VAL A 643 17.02 6.58 12.40
CA VAL A 643 16.76 5.64 11.30
C VAL A 643 15.68 4.61 11.67
N VAL A 644 15.67 4.08 12.90
CA VAL A 644 14.54 3.25 13.39
C VAL A 644 13.24 4.05 13.37
N LEU A 645 13.24 5.29 13.90
CA LEU A 645 12.05 6.14 13.91
C LEU A 645 11.53 6.47 12.50
N LEU A 646 12.42 6.72 11.54
CA LEU A 646 12.06 6.95 10.13
C LEU A 646 11.34 5.72 9.55
N VAL A 647 11.87 4.51 9.79
CA VAL A 647 11.26 3.25 9.33
C VAL A 647 9.93 2.98 10.03
N THR A 648 9.78 3.27 11.34
CA THR A 648 8.46 3.12 11.99
C THR A 648 7.46 4.18 11.53
N THR A 649 7.92 5.38 11.17
CA THR A 649 7.04 6.47 10.67
C THR A 649 6.49 6.14 9.27
N SER A 650 7.20 5.37 8.45
CA SER A 650 6.71 5.02 7.10
C SER A 650 5.49 4.09 7.11
N THR A 651 5.14 3.49 8.26
CA THR A 651 3.84 2.81 8.43
C THR A 651 2.64 3.71 8.19
N LEU A 652 2.79 5.04 8.36
CA LEU A 652 1.72 6.00 8.11
C LEU A 652 1.41 6.15 6.60
N TYR A 653 2.37 5.92 5.71
CA TYR A 653 2.20 6.02 4.25
C TYR A 653 1.63 4.74 3.60
N LEU A 654 1.14 3.77 4.39
CA LEU A 654 0.64 2.48 3.88
C LEU A 654 -0.81 2.49 3.39
N ASN A 655 -1.58 3.52 3.75
CA ASN A 655 -3.01 3.66 3.43
C ASN A 655 -3.25 5.02 2.78
N GLU A 656 -4.42 5.20 2.15
CA GLU A 656 -4.95 6.53 1.87
C GLU A 656 -5.17 7.28 3.20
N ILE A 657 -4.34 8.28 3.49
CA ILE A 657 -4.41 9.10 4.71
C ILE A 657 -4.98 10.48 4.39
N ASP A 658 -5.79 11.01 5.33
CA ASP A 658 -6.17 12.42 5.33
C ASP A 658 -4.94 13.34 5.20
N GLU A 659 -5.06 14.43 4.45
CA GLU A 659 -3.96 15.39 4.21
C GLU A 659 -3.28 15.88 5.50
N THR A 660 -4.05 15.98 6.60
CA THR A 660 -3.55 16.38 7.92
C THR A 660 -2.58 15.35 8.53
N MET A 661 -2.86 14.06 8.37
CA MET A 661 -2.00 12.96 8.82
C MET A 661 -0.75 12.83 7.94
N TYR A 662 -0.90 13.01 6.62
CA TYR A 662 0.22 13.05 5.67
C TYR A 662 1.19 14.20 5.98
N GLY A 663 0.66 15.40 6.26
CA GLY A 663 1.47 16.55 6.70
C GLY A 663 2.25 16.28 7.98
N PHE A 664 1.62 15.65 8.99
CA PHE A 664 2.29 15.26 10.22
C PHE A 664 3.40 14.21 9.98
N ALA A 665 3.12 13.15 9.22
CA ALA A 665 4.09 12.10 8.90
C ALA A 665 5.32 12.66 8.14
N SER A 666 5.08 13.55 7.17
CA SER A 666 6.14 14.22 6.41
C SER A 666 6.99 15.14 7.30
N ALA A 667 6.37 15.89 8.22
CA ALA A 667 7.09 16.71 9.19
C ALA A 667 8.00 15.88 10.12
N VAL A 668 7.47 14.78 10.69
CA VAL A 668 8.26 13.87 11.55
C VAL A 668 9.43 13.27 10.78
N SER A 669 9.19 12.77 9.57
CA SER A 669 10.23 12.18 8.70
C SER A 669 11.33 13.20 8.36
N THR A 670 10.95 14.46 8.09
CA THR A 670 11.87 15.57 7.79
C THR A 670 12.72 15.95 9.00
N VAL A 671 12.14 15.93 10.22
CA VAL A 671 12.88 16.16 11.48
C VAL A 671 13.89 15.03 11.75
N MET A 672 13.54 13.77 11.48
CA MET A 672 14.48 12.65 11.64
C MET A 672 15.67 12.74 10.67
N LEU A 673 15.41 13.06 9.40
CA LEU A 673 16.48 13.24 8.40
C LEU A 673 17.36 14.46 8.69
N SER A 674 16.76 15.56 9.16
CA SER A 674 17.48 16.75 9.62
C SER A 674 18.33 16.47 10.87
N SER A 675 17.87 15.58 11.76
CA SER A 675 18.63 15.13 12.93
C SER A 675 19.82 14.25 12.55
N ILE A 676 19.65 13.34 11.57
CA ILE A 676 20.74 12.53 11.00
C ILE A 676 21.79 13.43 10.32
N GLY A 677 21.34 14.37 9.46
CA GLY A 677 22.20 15.34 8.79
C GLY A 677 22.94 16.27 9.77
N GLY A 678 22.27 16.72 10.83
CA GLY A 678 22.87 17.52 11.90
C GLY A 678 23.94 16.76 12.68
N ALA A 679 23.67 15.51 13.08
CA ALA A 679 24.64 14.66 13.76
C ALA A 679 25.90 14.41 12.91
N ILE A 680 25.71 14.18 11.60
CA ILE A 680 26.79 14.07 10.60
C ILE A 680 27.56 15.40 10.46
N GLY A 681 26.86 16.54 10.35
CA GLY A 681 27.46 17.87 10.20
C GLY A 681 28.32 18.26 11.40
N ILE A 682 27.86 17.95 12.62
CA ILE A 682 28.64 18.13 13.86
C ILE A 682 29.94 17.32 13.78
N MET A 683 29.88 16.04 13.39
CA MET A 683 31.08 15.21 13.24
C MET A 683 32.06 15.77 12.21
N PHE A 684 31.60 16.35 11.11
CA PHE A 684 32.45 17.04 10.13
C PHE A 684 33.11 18.30 10.68
N LEU A 685 32.35 19.19 11.33
CA LEU A 685 32.87 20.43 11.90
C LEU A 685 33.91 20.16 13.01
N MET A 686 33.67 19.15 13.85
CA MET A 686 34.63 18.66 14.84
C MET A 686 35.88 18.07 14.17
N THR A 687 35.70 17.31 13.10
CA THR A 687 36.77 16.69 12.32
C THR A 687 37.69 17.74 11.68
N GLY A 688 37.11 18.76 11.04
CA GLY A 688 37.85 19.86 10.40
C GLY A 688 38.58 20.74 11.42
N SER A 689 37.90 21.16 12.49
CA SER A 689 38.50 21.97 13.56
C SER A 689 39.65 21.24 14.26
N ALA A 690 39.54 19.92 14.48
CA ALA A 690 40.63 19.12 15.05
C ALA A 690 41.83 18.95 14.11
N LEU A 691 41.62 18.84 12.80
CA LEU A 691 42.70 18.86 11.80
C LEU A 691 43.42 20.21 11.81
N PHE A 692 42.66 21.31 11.81
CA PHE A 692 43.19 22.68 11.87
C PHE A 692 44.01 22.92 13.15
N TYR A 693 43.50 22.53 14.32
CA TYR A 693 44.22 22.66 15.59
C TYR A 693 45.55 21.89 15.59
N ARG A 694 45.57 20.72 14.94
CA ARG A 694 46.76 19.87 14.80
C ARG A 694 47.79 20.46 13.83
N SER A 695 47.37 21.07 12.72
CA SER A 695 48.28 21.69 11.75
C SER A 695 48.79 23.07 12.21
N ALA A 696 47.92 23.89 12.81
CA ALA A 696 48.25 25.28 13.16
C ALA A 696 49.05 25.41 14.46
N MET A 697 48.80 24.57 15.47
CA MET A 697 49.41 24.72 16.81
C MET A 697 50.21 23.49 17.29
N GLY A 698 50.45 22.49 16.43
CA GLY A 698 51.29 21.33 16.75
C GLY A 698 50.83 20.52 17.98
N GLY A 699 49.54 20.62 18.33
CA GLY A 699 49.01 20.21 19.63
C GLY A 699 49.21 18.72 19.94
N LYS A 700 49.96 18.43 21.01
CA LYS A 700 50.13 17.07 21.56
C LYS A 700 48.98 16.62 22.48
N LYS A 701 48.06 17.52 22.83
CA LYS A 701 46.93 17.24 23.75
C LYS A 701 45.68 16.85 22.96
N GLU A 702 45.08 15.71 23.31
CA GLU A 702 43.81 15.27 22.75
C GLU A 702 42.67 16.22 23.17
N LEU A 703 41.73 16.49 22.28
CA LEU A 703 40.60 17.37 22.56
C LEU A 703 39.59 16.67 23.49
N LYS A 704 39.27 17.31 24.64
CA LYS A 704 38.34 16.77 25.66
C LYS A 704 36.99 16.33 25.08
N PHE A 705 36.48 17.07 24.10
CA PHE A 705 35.14 16.88 23.54
C PHE A 705 34.95 15.52 22.84
N PHE A 706 35.94 15.02 22.07
CA PHE A 706 35.86 13.69 21.46
C PHE A 706 35.75 12.54 22.47
N ASN A 707 36.36 12.74 23.64
CA ASN A 707 36.46 11.74 24.71
C ASN A 707 35.31 11.85 25.73
N LEU A 708 34.36 12.77 25.52
CA LEU A 708 33.26 13.08 26.45
C LEU A 708 33.75 13.39 27.88
N GLY A 709 34.97 13.91 28.03
CA GLY A 709 35.59 14.15 29.33
C GLY A 709 37.08 14.48 29.26
N SER A 710 37.72 14.65 30.42
CA SER A 710 39.16 14.81 30.53
C SER A 710 39.88 13.46 30.59
N VAL A 711 40.65 13.15 29.55
CA VAL A 711 41.62 12.05 29.61
C VAL A 711 42.78 12.48 30.53
N PRO A 712 43.16 11.69 31.56
CA PRO A 712 44.34 11.99 32.39
C PRO A 712 45.62 11.91 31.55
N GLN A 713 46.67 12.61 31.96
CA GLN A 713 47.97 12.48 31.27
C GLN A 713 48.56 11.10 31.60
N SER A 714 49.43 10.59 30.72
CA SER A 714 50.07 9.28 30.92
C SER A 714 50.92 9.23 32.18
N ASP A 715 51.44 10.37 32.59
CA ASP A 715 52.50 10.49 33.58
C ASP A 715 51.84 10.59 34.96
N ASP A 716 50.85 11.50 35.12
CA ASP A 716 49.92 11.56 36.27
C ASP A 716 49.25 10.20 36.56
N LEU A 717 48.92 9.43 35.52
CA LEU A 717 48.29 8.11 35.67
C LEU A 717 49.29 7.03 36.08
N ALA A 718 50.52 7.07 35.57
CA ALA A 718 51.57 6.11 35.93
C ALA A 718 52.00 6.29 37.40
N GLU A 719 52.08 7.53 37.88
CA GLU A 719 52.36 7.86 39.29
C GLU A 719 51.29 7.26 40.21
N LYS A 720 50.00 7.53 39.94
CA LYS A 720 48.88 6.99 40.74
C LYS A 720 48.75 5.48 40.70
N VAL A 721 49.06 4.84 39.56
CA VAL A 721 49.10 3.37 39.49
C VAL A 721 50.24 2.80 40.35
N LYS A 722 51.40 3.48 40.40
CA LYS A 722 52.52 3.07 41.26
C LYS A 722 52.20 3.25 42.75
N GLU A 723 51.59 4.38 43.12
CA GLU A 723 51.09 4.69 44.46
C GLU A 723 50.11 3.60 44.94
N MET A 724 49.06 3.35 44.16
CA MET A 724 48.05 2.30 44.45
C MET A 724 48.65 0.90 44.55
N VAL A 725 49.66 0.56 43.74
CA VAL A 725 50.34 -0.75 43.85
C VAL A 725 51.11 -0.86 45.17
N GLY A 726 51.75 0.20 45.64
CA GLY A 726 52.41 0.21 46.95
C GLY A 726 51.43 0.06 48.12
N GLU A 727 50.25 0.69 48.06
CA GLU A 727 49.19 0.48 49.05
C GLU A 727 48.63 -0.96 49.05
N LEU A 728 48.54 -1.59 47.88
CA LEU A 728 48.08 -2.97 47.73
C LEU A 728 49.12 -3.99 48.18
N GLU A 729 50.42 -3.72 47.95
CA GLU A 729 51.53 -4.56 48.41
C GLU A 729 51.66 -4.57 49.95
N ALA A 730 51.27 -3.47 50.60
CA ALA A 730 51.21 -3.36 52.05
C ALA A 730 49.96 -4.02 52.70
N MET A 731 49.05 -4.63 51.92
CA MET A 731 47.78 -5.17 52.42
C MET A 731 47.74 -6.71 52.42
N GLU A 732 47.31 -7.30 53.54
CA GLU A 732 47.13 -8.75 53.61
C GLU A 732 46.08 -9.27 52.60
N LEU A 733 46.41 -10.39 51.94
CA LEU A 733 45.60 -11.01 50.90
C LEU A 733 44.15 -11.32 51.36
N ALA A 734 43.95 -11.65 52.64
CA ALA A 734 42.64 -11.92 53.21
C ALA A 734 41.76 -10.66 53.29
N GLU A 735 42.31 -9.52 53.73
CA GLU A 735 41.58 -8.25 53.79
C GLU A 735 41.34 -7.68 52.39
N LEU A 736 42.30 -7.84 51.46
CA LEU A 736 42.11 -7.51 50.05
C LEU A 736 40.98 -8.35 49.43
N SER A 737 40.96 -9.67 49.65
CA SER A 737 39.87 -10.54 49.18
C SER A 737 38.52 -10.14 49.75
N LYS A 738 38.45 -9.81 51.05
CA LYS A 738 37.25 -9.32 51.73
C LYS A 738 36.74 -8.00 51.15
N LYS A 739 37.63 -7.04 50.85
CA LYS A 739 37.26 -5.77 50.17
C LYS A 739 36.80 -6.00 48.73
N LEU A 740 37.45 -6.88 47.99
CA LEU A 740 37.05 -7.23 46.61
C LEU A 740 35.67 -7.92 46.57
N ASN A 741 35.37 -8.79 47.54
CA ASN A 741 34.06 -9.44 47.68
C ASN A 741 32.92 -8.47 48.07
N ALA A 742 33.24 -7.27 48.55
CA ALA A 742 32.26 -6.21 48.85
C ALA A 742 31.94 -5.30 47.65
N LEU A 743 32.67 -5.42 46.54
CA LEU A 743 32.39 -4.70 45.29
C LEU A 743 31.21 -5.33 44.54
N ALA A 744 30.51 -4.53 43.73
CA ALA A 744 29.51 -5.07 42.82
C ALA A 744 30.16 -5.93 41.73
N VAL A 745 29.44 -6.96 41.26
CA VAL A 745 29.92 -7.92 40.24
C VAL A 745 30.42 -7.22 38.96
N PHE A 746 29.80 -6.09 38.59
CA PHE A 746 30.23 -5.25 37.48
C PHE A 746 31.62 -4.64 37.72
N ASP A 747 31.88 -4.09 38.91
CA ASP A 747 33.14 -3.44 39.25
C ASP A 747 34.28 -4.45 39.37
N ILE A 748 34.02 -5.64 39.93
CA ILE A 748 34.96 -6.77 39.92
C ILE A 748 35.34 -7.15 38.48
N SER A 749 34.36 -7.20 37.56
CA SER A 749 34.61 -7.48 36.15
C SER A 749 35.40 -6.35 35.46
N LYS A 750 35.18 -5.09 35.81
CA LYS A 750 35.95 -3.95 35.30
C LYS A 750 37.38 -3.96 35.83
N LEU A 751 37.57 -4.16 37.12
CA LEU A 751 38.88 -4.26 37.77
C LEU A 751 39.71 -5.39 37.14
N THR A 752 39.11 -6.57 36.94
CA THR A 752 39.74 -7.71 36.24
C THR A 752 40.19 -7.32 34.82
N THR A 753 39.38 -6.53 34.10
CA THR A 753 39.73 -6.03 32.76
C THR A 753 40.90 -5.03 32.81
N CYS A 754 40.93 -4.14 33.79
CA CYS A 754 42.03 -3.18 33.99
C CYS A 754 43.35 -3.90 34.34
N ILE A 755 43.31 -4.90 35.23
CA ILE A 755 44.47 -5.74 35.57
C ILE A 755 44.96 -6.49 34.31
N THR A 756 44.05 -7.07 33.52
CA THR A 756 44.37 -7.71 32.24
C THR A 756 45.07 -6.76 31.27
N LEU A 757 44.61 -5.50 31.19
CA LEU A 757 45.17 -4.47 30.31
C LEU A 757 46.61 -4.10 30.73
N LEU A 758 46.84 -3.87 32.03
CA LEU A 758 48.18 -3.60 32.56
C LEU A 758 49.14 -4.78 32.32
N ALA A 759 48.69 -6.00 32.61
CA ALA A 759 49.47 -7.22 32.42
C ALA A 759 49.79 -7.54 30.95
N THR A 760 48.98 -7.06 29.98
CA THR A 760 49.19 -7.34 28.55
C THR A 760 49.92 -6.25 27.77
N GLU A 761 49.89 -4.99 28.23
CA GLU A 761 50.49 -3.85 27.50
C GLU A 761 51.68 -3.19 28.23
N VAL A 762 51.76 -3.31 29.56
CA VAL A 762 52.72 -2.58 30.40
C VAL A 762 53.74 -3.51 31.07
N ALA A 763 53.31 -4.64 31.60
CA ALA A 763 54.19 -5.58 32.29
C ALA A 763 55.22 -6.23 31.33
N PRO A 764 56.46 -6.51 31.79
CA PRO A 764 57.42 -7.29 31.02
C PRO A 764 56.93 -8.75 30.87
N PRO A 765 57.23 -9.42 29.75
CA PRO A 765 56.88 -10.83 29.56
C PRO A 765 57.76 -11.71 30.44
N ALA A 766 57.27 -12.07 31.62
CA ALA A 766 57.91 -13.03 32.52
C ALA A 766 58.15 -14.37 31.81
N GLN A 767 59.26 -15.04 32.16
CA GLN A 767 59.58 -16.37 31.61
C GLN A 767 58.67 -17.47 32.18
N ASP A 768 58.22 -17.31 33.43
CA ASP A 768 57.25 -18.19 34.08
C ASP A 768 55.84 -17.61 34.06
N ALA A 769 54.84 -18.50 33.94
CA ALA A 769 53.50 -18.13 33.52
C ALA A 769 52.59 -17.68 34.67
N TYR A 770 52.26 -16.39 34.70
CA TYR A 770 51.02 -15.90 35.31
C TYR A 770 49.82 -16.56 34.59
N SER A 771 49.34 -17.68 35.13
CA SER A 771 48.41 -18.61 34.47
C SER A 771 46.95 -18.13 34.38
N PHE A 772 46.73 -16.81 34.47
CA PHE A 772 45.45 -16.20 34.15
C PHE A 772 45.06 -16.53 32.70
N LYS A 773 44.02 -17.36 32.54
CA LYS A 773 43.38 -17.65 31.24
C LYS A 773 42.53 -16.45 30.78
N PHE A 774 43.14 -15.27 30.67
CA PHE A 774 42.48 -14.07 30.17
C PHE A 774 41.99 -14.28 28.74
N ASN A 775 40.75 -13.86 28.46
CA ASN A 775 40.08 -14.13 27.19
C ASN A 775 40.67 -13.31 26.03
N LYS A 776 41.69 -13.84 25.37
CA LYS A 776 42.02 -13.60 23.95
C LYS A 776 42.07 -12.11 23.54
N ARG A 777 42.69 -11.26 24.35
CA ARG A 777 42.91 -9.83 24.03
C ARG A 777 43.96 -9.68 22.91
N ILE A 778 43.80 -8.68 22.04
CA ILE A 778 44.77 -8.34 20.97
C ILE A 778 45.72 -7.27 21.51
N ALA A 779 47.04 -7.48 21.41
CA ALA A 779 48.03 -6.54 21.89
C ALA A 779 48.18 -5.31 20.98
N SER A 780 48.25 -4.10 21.55
CA SER A 780 48.39 -2.86 20.77
C SER A 780 49.66 -2.83 19.92
N SER A 781 50.74 -3.46 20.39
CA SER A 781 52.03 -3.56 19.69
C SER A 781 51.96 -4.30 18.35
N SER A 782 50.95 -5.17 18.12
CA SER A 782 50.75 -5.83 16.81
C SER A 782 50.39 -4.84 15.69
N PHE A 783 50.07 -3.57 16.01
CA PHE A 783 49.72 -2.54 15.04
C PHE A 783 50.77 -1.42 14.86
N ASP A 784 51.87 -1.41 15.63
CA ASP A 784 52.89 -0.34 15.61
C ASP A 784 54.35 -0.88 15.70
N PRO A 785 55.09 -0.92 14.57
CA PRO A 785 56.48 -1.38 14.53
C PRO A 785 57.49 -0.46 15.26
N ALA A 786 57.14 0.80 15.55
CA ALA A 786 58.03 1.72 16.27
C ALA A 786 57.94 1.51 17.79
N LEU A 787 56.74 1.22 18.31
CA LEU A 787 56.54 0.75 19.68
C LEU A 787 57.34 -0.52 19.95
N LYS A 788 57.29 -1.48 19.00
CA LYS A 788 58.05 -2.73 19.02
C LYS A 788 59.56 -2.50 19.15
N ARG A 789 60.13 -1.53 18.41
CA ARG A 789 61.55 -1.14 18.57
C ARG A 789 61.83 -0.58 19.96
N LYS A 790 61.04 0.38 20.45
CA LYS A 790 61.24 0.93 21.81
C LYS A 790 61.18 -0.15 22.89
N GLN A 791 60.22 -1.08 22.82
CA GLN A 791 60.15 -2.22 23.75
C GLN A 791 61.36 -3.17 23.61
N GLN A 792 61.89 -3.41 22.40
CA GLN A 792 63.13 -4.19 22.24
C GLN A 792 64.37 -3.47 22.79
N THR A 793 64.48 -2.16 22.62
CA THR A 793 65.57 -1.36 23.21
C THR A 793 65.47 -1.31 24.74
N LEU A 794 64.27 -1.18 25.30
CA LEU A 794 64.04 -1.25 26.76
C LEU A 794 64.34 -2.64 27.33
N ARG A 795 64.05 -3.72 26.61
CA ARG A 795 64.52 -5.07 26.98
C ARG A 795 66.04 -5.17 26.98
N GLN A 796 66.72 -4.52 26.02
CA GLN A 796 68.18 -4.49 25.95
C GLN A 796 68.85 -3.55 26.98
N SER A 797 68.11 -2.60 27.57
CA SER A 797 68.60 -1.85 28.74
C SER A 797 68.35 -2.60 30.04
N HIS A 798 67.12 -3.09 30.29
CA HIS A 798 66.84 -3.87 31.50
C HIS A 798 67.68 -5.14 31.59
N SER A 799 67.86 -5.89 30.51
CA SER A 799 68.75 -7.06 30.48
C SER A 799 70.23 -6.72 30.78
N LYS A 800 70.65 -5.45 30.69
CA LYS A 800 71.99 -4.98 31.10
C LYS A 800 72.03 -4.42 32.53
N GLU A 801 70.88 -4.10 33.11
CA GLU A 801 70.72 -3.75 34.52
C GLU A 801 70.56 -5.01 35.36
N GLU A 802 69.74 -5.97 34.93
CA GLU A 802 69.55 -7.28 35.55
C GLU A 802 70.88 -8.07 35.62
N THR A 803 71.75 -7.99 34.61
CA THR A 803 73.10 -8.59 34.71
C THR A 803 73.99 -7.90 35.73
N LYS A 804 73.85 -6.58 35.93
CA LYS A 804 74.61 -5.84 36.95
C LYS A 804 74.10 -6.09 38.37
N VAL A 805 72.80 -6.31 38.54
CA VAL A 805 72.21 -6.73 39.82
C VAL A 805 72.59 -8.19 40.11
N GLY A 806 72.52 -9.08 39.11
CA GLY A 806 72.97 -10.47 39.24
C GLY A 806 74.47 -10.62 39.53
N GLU A 807 75.32 -9.72 39.03
CA GLU A 807 76.75 -9.66 39.43
C GLU A 807 76.93 -9.23 40.90
N ALA A 808 76.00 -8.45 41.48
CA ALA A 808 76.01 -8.10 42.90
C ALA A 808 75.44 -9.22 43.79
N ASP A 809 74.34 -9.85 43.39
CA ASP A 809 73.71 -10.93 44.16
C ASP A 809 74.56 -12.22 44.18
N ASN A 810 75.27 -12.54 43.10
CA ASN A 810 76.18 -13.69 43.07
C ASN A 810 77.31 -13.58 44.12
N ALA A 811 77.74 -12.37 44.48
CA ALA A 811 78.71 -12.15 45.56
C ALA A 811 78.13 -12.44 46.98
N LEU A 812 76.80 -12.53 47.12
CA LEU A 812 76.13 -12.95 48.35
C LEU A 812 75.86 -14.46 48.40
N VAL A 813 75.69 -15.11 47.24
CA VAL A 813 75.31 -16.53 47.16
C VAL A 813 76.46 -17.49 47.50
N GLU A 814 77.72 -17.14 47.21
CA GLU A 814 78.89 -17.92 47.66
C GLU A 814 79.00 -18.01 49.20
N LEU A 815 78.35 -17.12 49.95
CA LEU A 815 78.37 -17.08 51.42
C LEU A 815 77.34 -18.01 52.10
N LEU A 816 76.40 -18.62 51.35
CA LEU A 816 75.28 -19.39 51.92
C LEU A 816 75.13 -20.85 51.43
N GLY A 817 76.02 -21.33 50.55
CA GLY A 817 76.38 -22.76 50.50
C GLY A 817 75.27 -23.79 50.21
N LEU A 818 74.19 -23.44 49.50
CA LEU A 818 73.11 -24.37 49.16
C LEU A 818 73.13 -24.78 47.69
N THR A 819 73.20 -26.09 47.44
CA THR A 819 73.28 -26.68 46.09
C THR A 819 71.89 -26.99 45.55
N ILE A 820 71.59 -26.53 44.32
CA ILE A 820 70.38 -26.90 43.58
C ILE A 820 70.77 -27.76 42.38
N GLN A 821 70.39 -29.04 42.40
CA GLN A 821 70.52 -29.91 41.23
C GLN A 821 69.52 -29.49 40.14
N ARG A 822 70.03 -29.36 38.92
CA ARG A 822 69.25 -29.08 37.71
C ARG A 822 69.21 -30.35 36.87
N ASN A 823 68.01 -30.86 36.57
CA ASN A 823 67.82 -31.93 35.59
C ASN A 823 66.75 -31.52 34.57
N SER A 824 67.00 -31.85 33.31
CA SER A 824 66.09 -31.65 32.19
C SER A 824 65.23 -32.90 31.95
N ASP A 825 64.17 -32.78 31.17
CA ASP A 825 64.19 -33.33 29.80
C ASP A 825 62.95 -32.93 28.98
N TRP A 826 63.05 -33.13 27.66
CA TRP A 826 62.04 -32.76 26.66
C TRP A 826 61.31 -34.00 26.14
N THR A 827 60.04 -33.86 25.74
CA THR A 827 59.58 -34.24 24.38
C THR A 827 58.11 -33.83 24.11
N VAL A 828 57.69 -33.93 22.85
CA VAL A 828 56.39 -33.49 22.32
C VAL A 828 55.70 -34.66 21.62
N PHE A 829 54.37 -34.84 21.77
CA PHE A 829 53.54 -35.51 20.75
C PHE A 829 52.05 -35.11 20.80
N PHE A 830 51.36 -35.28 19.67
CA PHE A 830 49.91 -35.12 19.46
C PHE A 830 49.19 -36.48 19.64
N GLY A 831 47.93 -36.51 20.12
CA GLY A 831 47.09 -37.72 19.98
C GLY A 831 45.82 -37.83 20.85
N THR A 832 44.67 -37.64 20.21
CA THR A 832 43.28 -38.08 20.55
C THR A 832 43.00 -39.08 21.71
N ARG A 833 41.98 -38.72 22.52
CA ARG A 833 40.90 -39.55 23.16
C ARG A 833 41.19 -41.01 23.58
N LEU A 834 41.00 -41.30 24.88
CA LEU A 834 39.96 -42.24 25.37
C LEU A 834 39.82 -42.21 26.91
N CYS A 835 38.77 -42.83 27.46
CA CYS A 835 38.44 -42.83 28.89
C CYS A 835 38.70 -44.19 29.56
N LYS A 836 39.10 -44.19 30.84
CA LYS A 836 38.61 -45.18 31.83
C LYS A 836 38.71 -44.68 33.28
N HIS A 837 38.07 -45.41 34.19
CA HIS A 837 37.73 -45.03 35.57
C HIS A 837 38.74 -45.51 36.64
N SER A 838 38.41 -45.19 37.90
CA SER A 838 38.92 -45.74 39.19
C SER A 838 40.02 -44.89 39.86
N GLN A 839 39.90 -44.47 41.13
CA GLN A 839 38.80 -44.58 42.13
C GLN A 839 39.02 -43.58 43.29
N ILE A 840 37.94 -43.13 43.97
CA ILE A 840 37.81 -42.87 45.46
C ILE A 840 38.82 -41.88 46.13
N ILE A 841 38.49 -40.94 47.05
CA ILE A 841 37.26 -40.31 47.61
C ILE A 841 37.75 -38.97 48.24
N THR A 842 37.04 -37.83 48.27
CA THR A 842 35.94 -37.46 49.21
C THR A 842 35.32 -36.11 48.77
N GLN A 843 34.00 -35.92 48.97
CA GLN A 843 33.20 -34.68 49.17
C GLN A 843 33.71 -33.31 48.63
N TYR A 844 32.91 -32.38 48.07
CA TYR A 844 31.45 -32.18 47.87
C TYR A 844 31.27 -30.93 46.95
N GLN A 845 30.11 -30.41 46.50
CA GLN A 845 28.67 -30.78 46.45
C GLN A 845 27.99 -29.89 45.37
N HIS A 846 27.15 -30.43 44.47
CA HIS A 846 26.18 -29.64 43.67
C HIS A 846 25.22 -30.53 42.86
N ARG A 847 24.07 -29.94 42.42
CA ARG A 847 22.98 -30.55 41.60
C ARG A 847 22.08 -31.53 42.38
N TYR A 848 20.79 -31.73 42.07
CA TYR A 848 19.84 -31.13 41.10
C TYR A 848 18.40 -31.50 41.60
N CYS A 849 17.28 -30.90 41.19
CA CYS A 849 16.93 -29.66 40.46
C CYS A 849 15.41 -29.40 40.69
N ASN A 850 14.80 -28.33 40.16
CA ASN A 850 13.39 -28.41 39.76
C ASN A 850 12.98 -27.42 38.65
N CYS A 851 11.90 -27.74 37.95
CA CYS A 851 11.29 -26.92 36.89
C CYS A 851 10.16 -26.04 37.45
N ASN A 852 9.87 -24.92 36.76
CA ASN A 852 8.54 -24.71 36.18
C ASN A 852 8.55 -23.55 35.19
N ALA A 853 7.66 -23.64 34.20
CA ALA A 853 7.18 -22.52 33.40
C ALA A 853 5.66 -22.45 33.57
N VAL A 854 5.06 -21.26 33.43
CA VAL A 854 3.68 -20.99 32.97
C VAL A 854 3.39 -19.50 33.18
N LEU A 855 2.79 -18.87 32.16
CA LEU A 855 1.99 -17.62 32.12
C LEU A 855 2.19 -16.60 33.26
N TRP A 856 2.61 -15.37 32.93
CA TRP A 856 1.77 -14.37 32.25
C TRP A 856 2.64 -13.47 31.35
#